data_AF-A0A6Q2YPR5-F1
#
_entry.id   AF-A0A6Q2YPR5-F1
#
_cell.length_a   1.000
_cell.length_b   1.000
_cell.length_c   1.000
_cell.angle_alpha   90.00
_cell.angle_beta   90.00
_cell.angle_gamma   90.00
#
_symmetry.space_group_name_H-M   'P 1'
#
loop_
_entity.id
_entity.type
_entity.pdbx_description
1 polymer ?
#
loop_
_entity_poly.entity_id
_entity_poly.type
_entity_poly.pdbx_seq_one_letter_code
_entity_poly.pdbx_strand_id
1 'polypeptide(L)'
;MARIEKMSILGVRSFGVEDKDKQIISFFNPLTVLVGPNGAGKTTIIECLKYVTAGEFPPGSKGNTFVHDPKDAHETEVRAQIRLQFTDLNGEKVAVQRSMQSTQKGKKTPEFKTLEGVITRIKYGEKVSLSSKCAELDREMISALGVSKAVLDHVIFCHQEESNWPLGEGKALKTKFDAIFSATRYIKVLETLRQLRLKQSNQVRECQVELKFLKLNKEKAKEIRDLLSTKETQLASSKETVQKIDGQIEPLENRLADIDDNLGKVMKLDNEIKALDSRKRQMEEDNQELEEKMEQVFQGSDEQLQEIYQNHQRTVKEKERKLTDSQRDVERASDLLVEQGRLQLESDQHTQNIKARDSQVRALAAYLEMEGYDRTPFNDRQLQSFHLQVQERLDQETEAAEQVMRDMQEKEALKQRSIDEIRDKKTSLESTMELKKDLQNKKQQELKNVRSGLQRLEGSSTRLQELEMELTNAERELESAVESSNVDGLKAEVLELQKSKAELERKLRQLDQEMETLNTHTSVRTQMDMLKKDKTDKEEQVRKIKSRHNEDLVSLLGHFPNKKELEDWIHAKSKEIKSTREKLAKINKELASGEQNKRHCSVEIRRKEQQLAGYEEKVFNVCGSQDFQQDLGKLQEDLEKTSKQRAMLAGATAVYTQFISQLTDEGEPCCPVCQRVFPSEAELQDVISDMQSKLRLVPDKLKNTEQDLKKKERRKDEMMALKPIRQSIVELKEKELPELRNRLQNVNRDIERLKGDVEEQETLLSTQMSEEDTAKACLQDISLMDRYQMDLRDVERKIAQQAAKLQGVDLSRTIQQVSQEKQETQHCLDTTSSKMEMKRKMIQDQQDQIQTLKSSVNEIRGEKLQISSDMQKQQQLEQQCVEMTAEIQTLHRDLREAKEQMAPLSATLEKLQQERNDLISRRKQKQQEGQEKVPATSPFTLVLIHALAWPILSQKEAELQELNTQLHEAEKNKEKINKDIGNIRQDIDTQKVQERWLQDNLTLRKRIEELKEVIRKHESLMRNGEHVLILKNPPRRFQFSERRMEDLKKNRSVALGRQKGFEEEIIRFRKELREDQYGKADERFRDKMIVMRTTELANKDLDIYYKEPKIKTVLYWGCCHWTLFYYPNSMCC
;
A
#
# COMPACT_ATOMS: atom_id res chain seq x y z
N MET A 1 11.08 67.61 -50.79
CA MET A 1 12.44 67.06 -50.59
C MET A 1 13.09 67.81 -49.47
N ALA A 2 13.65 67.10 -48.49
CA ALA A 2 14.41 67.74 -47.43
C ALA A 2 15.66 68.42 -48.01
N ARG A 3 16.03 69.59 -47.50
CA ARG A 3 17.19 70.36 -47.98
C ARG A 3 17.79 71.23 -46.89
N ILE A 4 19.11 71.32 -46.84
CA ILE A 4 19.81 72.26 -45.96
C ILE A 4 19.78 73.67 -46.58
N GLU A 5 19.47 74.69 -45.79
CA GLU A 5 19.36 76.08 -46.27
C GLU A 5 20.53 76.93 -45.78
N LYS A 6 20.81 76.88 -44.47
CA LYS A 6 21.75 77.81 -43.83
C LYS A 6 22.39 77.21 -42.59
N MET A 7 23.68 77.40 -42.40
CA MET A 7 24.38 76.99 -41.17
C MET A 7 25.16 78.15 -40.58
N SER A 8 25.16 78.28 -39.26
CA SER A 8 26.08 79.17 -38.54
C SER A 8 27.01 78.38 -37.63
N ILE A 9 28.29 78.71 -37.65
CA ILE A 9 29.34 78.10 -36.84
C ILE A 9 29.99 79.18 -35.96
N LEU A 10 30.19 78.86 -34.68
CA LEU A 10 30.88 79.69 -33.70
C LEU A 10 31.71 78.80 -32.77
N GLY A 11 32.94 79.18 -32.47
CA GLY A 11 33.81 78.52 -31.48
C GLY A 11 34.26 77.09 -31.82
N VAL A 12 34.26 76.69 -33.09
CA VAL A 12 34.65 75.35 -33.56
C VAL A 12 35.97 75.42 -34.32
N ARG A 13 37.00 74.70 -33.88
CA ARG A 13 38.37 74.71 -34.46
C ARG A 13 38.83 76.13 -34.84
N SER A 14 39.05 76.44 -36.11
CA SER A 14 39.53 77.75 -36.59
C SER A 14 38.47 78.86 -36.60
N PHE A 15 37.21 78.56 -36.29
CA PHE A 15 36.15 79.56 -36.16
C PHE A 15 36.22 80.22 -34.78
N GLY A 16 36.30 81.54 -34.75
CA GLY A 16 36.47 82.34 -33.51
C GLY A 16 35.31 82.19 -32.52
N VAL A 17 35.55 82.63 -31.29
CA VAL A 17 34.67 82.40 -30.12
C VAL A 17 33.73 83.58 -29.85
N GLU A 18 34.04 84.78 -30.35
CA GLU A 18 33.22 85.97 -30.15
C GLU A 18 32.06 86.05 -31.15
N ASP A 19 30.96 86.69 -30.77
CA ASP A 19 29.77 86.83 -31.64
C ASP A 19 30.08 87.53 -32.97
N LYS A 20 31.10 88.40 -33.01
CA LYS A 20 31.59 89.06 -34.24
C LYS A 20 32.24 88.08 -35.23
N ASP A 21 32.75 86.95 -34.73
CA ASP A 21 33.44 85.93 -35.52
C ASP A 21 32.50 84.85 -36.06
N LYS A 22 31.20 84.92 -35.71
CA LYS A 22 30.17 83.98 -36.14
C LYS A 22 30.08 83.93 -37.66
N GLN A 23 30.44 82.78 -38.24
CA GLN A 23 30.37 82.57 -39.68
C GLN A 23 29.03 81.96 -40.08
N ILE A 24 28.46 82.47 -41.17
CA ILE A 24 27.16 82.04 -41.70
C ILE A 24 27.33 81.60 -43.14
N ILE A 25 26.92 80.37 -43.42
CA ILE A 25 27.04 79.72 -44.73
C ILE A 25 25.62 79.46 -45.26
N SER A 26 25.35 79.85 -46.49
CA SER A 26 24.10 79.55 -47.18
C SER A 26 24.34 78.47 -48.22
N PHE A 27 23.49 77.44 -48.25
CA PHE A 27 23.59 76.32 -49.19
C PHE A 27 22.65 76.54 -50.38
N PHE A 28 23.19 76.38 -51.58
CA PHE A 28 22.51 76.60 -52.85
C PHE A 28 22.23 75.26 -53.56
N ASN A 29 21.15 75.24 -54.34
CA ASN A 29 20.74 74.11 -55.15
C ASN A 29 21.05 74.39 -56.65
N PRO A 30 21.55 73.40 -57.42
CA PRO A 30 21.90 72.05 -57.01
C PRO A 30 23.32 71.92 -56.42
N LEU A 31 24.15 72.97 -56.50
CA LEU A 31 25.58 72.91 -56.17
C LEU A 31 26.00 74.07 -55.27
N THR A 32 26.74 73.76 -54.21
CA THR A 32 27.44 74.74 -53.36
C THR A 32 28.94 74.47 -53.44
N VAL A 33 29.73 75.45 -53.89
CA VAL A 33 31.19 75.31 -54.03
C VAL A 33 31.88 76.03 -52.87
N LEU A 34 32.68 75.29 -52.09
CA LEU A 34 33.48 75.83 -50.98
C LEU A 34 34.96 75.88 -51.38
N VAL A 35 35.47 77.08 -51.67
CA VAL A 35 36.88 77.32 -52.03
C VAL A 35 37.61 78.09 -50.93
N GLY A 36 38.93 77.90 -50.84
CA GLY A 36 39.79 78.59 -49.89
C GLY A 36 41.15 77.90 -49.77
N PRO A 37 42.15 78.55 -49.16
CA PRO A 37 43.46 77.94 -48.94
C PRO A 37 43.40 76.72 -48.00
N ASN A 38 44.45 75.92 -47.97
CA ASN A 38 44.56 74.82 -47.00
C ASN A 38 44.58 75.40 -45.58
N GLY A 39 43.87 74.75 -44.65
CA GLY A 39 43.69 75.28 -43.29
C GLY A 39 42.58 76.32 -43.13
N ALA A 40 41.91 76.76 -44.20
CA ALA A 40 40.81 77.74 -44.13
C ALA A 40 39.50 77.22 -43.49
N GLY A 41 39.51 76.04 -42.86
CA GLY A 41 38.32 75.46 -42.22
C GLY A 41 37.31 74.79 -43.16
N LYS A 42 37.66 74.52 -44.43
CA LYS A 42 36.77 73.83 -45.39
C LYS A 42 36.27 72.48 -44.88
N THR A 43 37.16 71.62 -44.40
CA THR A 43 36.83 70.32 -43.82
C THR A 43 36.00 70.49 -42.54
N THR A 44 36.32 71.49 -41.71
CA THR A 44 35.56 71.83 -40.49
C THR A 44 34.09 72.14 -40.78
N ILE A 45 33.76 72.75 -41.93
CA ILE A 45 32.36 73.00 -42.33
C ILE A 45 31.59 71.67 -42.51
N ILE A 46 32.21 70.68 -43.16
CA ILE A 46 31.62 69.36 -43.36
C ILE A 46 31.53 68.59 -42.03
N GLU A 47 32.55 68.71 -41.18
CA GLU A 47 32.52 68.17 -39.82
C GLU A 47 31.37 68.78 -38.98
N CYS A 48 31.11 70.09 -39.11
CA CYS A 48 29.98 70.74 -38.44
C CYS A 48 28.63 70.23 -38.94
N LEU A 49 28.49 70.01 -40.26
CA LEU A 49 27.30 69.40 -40.85
C LEU A 49 27.11 67.96 -40.35
N LYS A 50 28.18 67.17 -40.29
CA LYS A 50 28.18 65.82 -39.73
C LYS A 50 27.75 65.83 -38.27
N TYR A 51 28.33 66.71 -37.45
CA TYR A 51 28.02 66.79 -36.02
C TYR A 51 26.59 67.27 -35.74
N VAL A 52 26.12 68.32 -36.43
CA VAL A 52 24.77 68.85 -36.19
C VAL A 52 23.68 67.87 -36.63
N THR A 53 23.91 67.09 -37.69
CA THR A 53 22.93 66.14 -38.25
C THR A 53 22.99 64.74 -37.62
N ALA A 54 24.19 64.18 -37.43
CA ALA A 54 24.37 62.80 -36.94
C ALA A 54 24.87 62.70 -35.48
N GLY A 55 25.30 63.82 -34.89
CA GLY A 55 25.86 63.85 -33.54
C GLY A 55 27.27 63.24 -33.42
N GLU A 56 27.90 62.93 -34.56
CA GLU A 56 29.21 62.26 -34.61
C GLU A 56 30.35 63.27 -34.74
N PHE A 57 31.43 63.03 -34.00
CA PHE A 57 32.64 63.84 -34.07
C PHE A 57 33.56 63.38 -35.22
N PRO A 58 34.46 64.24 -35.69
CA PRO A 58 35.52 63.85 -36.60
C PRO A 58 36.40 62.72 -36.04
N PRO A 59 36.92 61.81 -36.88
CA PRO A 59 37.82 60.74 -36.45
C PRO A 59 39.03 61.31 -35.70
N GLY A 60 39.45 60.64 -34.62
CA GLY A 60 40.55 61.08 -33.77
C GLY A 60 40.22 62.21 -32.78
N SER A 61 39.03 62.83 -32.85
CA SER A 61 38.58 63.86 -31.91
C SER A 61 37.54 63.31 -30.92
N LYS A 62 37.91 63.20 -29.64
CA LYS A 62 36.94 62.88 -28.55
C LYS A 62 36.24 64.15 -28.05
N GLY A 63 35.80 65.04 -28.96
CA GLY A 63 35.17 66.33 -28.65
C GLY A 63 36.13 67.46 -28.27
N ASN A 64 37.20 67.19 -27.50
CA ASN A 64 38.12 68.23 -26.98
C ASN A 64 38.81 69.07 -28.08
N THR A 65 39.21 68.46 -29.19
CA THR A 65 39.92 69.13 -30.30
C THR A 65 38.98 69.72 -31.35
N PHE A 66 37.67 69.57 -31.14
CA PHE A 66 36.64 70.11 -32.03
C PHE A 66 36.20 71.51 -31.62
N VAL A 67 36.14 71.79 -30.31
CA VAL A 67 35.95 73.14 -29.77
C VAL A 67 37.24 73.94 -29.92
N HIS A 68 37.14 75.23 -30.24
CA HIS A 68 38.29 76.14 -30.24
C HIS A 68 39.02 76.06 -28.88
N ASP A 69 40.36 75.96 -28.89
CA ASP A 69 41.12 75.73 -27.67
C ASP A 69 41.01 76.96 -26.75
N PRO A 70 40.56 76.82 -25.48
CA PRO A 70 40.50 77.95 -24.55
C PRO A 70 41.85 78.65 -24.35
N LYS A 71 42.97 77.95 -24.54
CA LYS A 71 44.31 78.55 -24.47
C LYS A 71 44.58 79.53 -25.61
N ASP A 72 44.11 79.19 -26.82
CA ASP A 72 44.26 80.01 -28.02
C ASP A 72 43.31 81.22 -27.99
N ALA A 73 42.14 81.07 -27.36
CA ALA A 73 41.19 82.16 -27.11
C ALA A 73 41.55 83.05 -25.90
N HIS A 74 42.56 82.67 -25.09
CA HIS A 74 42.89 83.31 -23.81
C HIS A 74 41.71 83.39 -22.81
N GLU A 75 40.80 82.42 -22.85
CA GLU A 75 39.63 82.32 -21.98
C GLU A 75 39.68 81.04 -21.11
N THR A 76 39.02 81.06 -19.95
CA THR A 76 38.94 79.86 -19.07
C THR A 76 37.89 78.86 -19.55
N GLU A 77 36.90 79.32 -20.31
CA GLU A 77 35.79 78.54 -20.85
C GLU A 77 35.45 79.03 -22.25
N VAL A 78 35.50 78.15 -23.23
CA VAL A 78 35.06 78.43 -24.61
C VAL A 78 33.78 77.66 -24.90
N ARG A 79 32.80 78.35 -25.49
CA ARG A 79 31.56 77.74 -25.99
C ARG A 79 31.56 77.69 -27.50
N ALA A 80 31.28 76.51 -28.05
CA ALA A 80 31.01 76.35 -29.46
C ALA A 80 29.52 76.16 -29.71
N GLN A 81 29.05 76.70 -30.83
CA GLN A 81 27.66 76.58 -31.23
C GLN A 81 27.57 76.37 -32.74
N ILE A 82 26.84 75.34 -33.13
CA ILE A 82 26.50 75.05 -34.52
C ILE A 82 24.98 75.12 -34.64
N ARG A 83 24.48 75.96 -35.56
CA ARG A 83 23.04 76.06 -35.85
C ARG A 83 22.81 75.77 -37.32
N LEU A 84 21.97 74.80 -37.63
CA LEU A 84 21.58 74.41 -38.99
C LEU A 84 20.09 74.67 -39.19
N GLN A 85 19.76 75.39 -40.26
CA GLN A 85 18.41 75.57 -40.76
C GLN A 85 18.23 74.72 -42.02
N PHE A 86 17.15 73.94 -42.06
CA PHE A 86 16.80 73.07 -43.17
C PHE A 86 15.29 72.98 -43.35
N THR A 87 14.85 72.55 -44.53
CA THR A 87 13.48 72.15 -44.80
C THR A 87 13.34 70.65 -44.56
N ASP A 88 12.35 70.22 -43.79
CA ASP A 88 12.07 68.81 -43.53
C ASP A 88 11.38 68.10 -44.71
N LEU A 89 11.06 66.81 -44.55
CA LEU A 89 10.32 66.03 -45.56
C LEU A 89 8.94 66.61 -45.89
N ASN A 90 8.29 67.27 -44.93
CA ASN A 90 6.94 67.85 -45.07
C ASN A 90 6.96 69.25 -45.69
N GLY A 91 8.14 69.84 -45.93
CA GLY A 91 8.28 71.19 -46.47
C GLY A 91 8.35 72.29 -45.40
N GLU A 92 8.37 71.94 -44.11
CA GLU A 92 8.43 72.88 -43.01
C GLU A 92 9.88 73.29 -42.70
N LYS A 93 10.07 74.55 -42.27
CA LYS A 93 11.39 75.05 -41.86
C LYS A 93 11.69 74.66 -40.42
N VAL A 94 12.80 73.96 -40.25
CA VAL A 94 13.32 73.52 -38.96
C VAL A 94 14.70 74.12 -38.74
N ALA A 95 14.97 74.62 -37.55
CA ALA A 95 16.29 75.08 -37.14
C ALA A 95 16.77 74.28 -35.93
N VAL A 96 17.95 73.70 -36.02
CA VAL A 96 18.57 72.90 -34.95
C VAL A 96 19.86 73.54 -34.51
N GLN A 97 20.05 73.61 -33.20
CA GLN A 97 21.25 74.14 -32.57
C GLN A 97 21.86 73.08 -31.66
N ARG A 98 23.15 72.83 -31.83
CA ARG A 98 23.98 72.10 -30.85
C ARG A 98 25.01 73.02 -30.25
N SER A 99 25.11 72.97 -28.93
CA SER A 99 26.07 73.75 -28.17
C SER A 99 27.01 72.81 -27.42
N MET A 100 28.26 73.21 -27.29
CA MET A 100 29.30 72.48 -26.59
C MET A 100 30.23 73.46 -25.88
N GLN A 101 30.93 72.97 -24.87
CA GLN A 101 31.74 73.78 -23.98
C GLN A 101 33.04 73.06 -23.70
N SER A 102 34.14 73.80 -23.74
CA SER A 102 35.47 73.33 -23.35
C SER A 102 35.99 74.23 -22.24
N THR A 103 36.39 73.64 -21.10
CA THR A 103 36.84 74.39 -19.92
C THR A 103 38.26 74.00 -19.55
N GLN A 104 39.15 75.00 -19.44
CA GLN A 104 40.56 74.80 -19.11
C GLN A 104 40.77 74.89 -17.59
N LYS A 105 40.88 73.74 -16.93
CA LYS A 105 41.19 73.65 -15.48
C LYS A 105 42.70 73.47 -15.25
N GLY A 106 43.42 74.58 -15.08
CA GLY A 106 44.86 74.57 -14.76
C GLY A 106 45.74 74.08 -15.94
N LYS A 107 46.80 73.30 -15.67
CA LYS A 107 47.72 72.74 -16.70
C LYS A 107 47.26 71.42 -17.34
N LYS A 108 46.08 70.88 -16.98
CA LYS A 108 45.56 69.61 -17.50
C LYS A 108 44.93 69.76 -18.89
N THR A 109 44.62 68.65 -19.57
CA THR A 109 43.84 68.67 -20.82
C THR A 109 42.47 69.32 -20.58
N PRO A 110 41.96 70.14 -21.53
CA PRO A 110 40.68 70.82 -21.37
C PRO A 110 39.52 69.82 -21.19
N GLU A 111 38.56 70.16 -20.35
CA GLU A 111 37.37 69.34 -20.06
C GLU A 111 36.24 69.70 -21.04
N PHE A 112 35.82 68.75 -21.85
CA PHE A 112 34.73 68.93 -22.82
C PHE A 112 33.38 68.51 -22.27
N LYS A 113 32.35 69.30 -22.57
CA LYS A 113 30.95 69.01 -22.26
C LYS A 113 30.06 69.34 -23.45
N THR A 114 29.15 68.45 -23.79
CA THR A 114 28.06 68.73 -24.73
C THR A 114 26.88 69.31 -23.95
N LEU A 115 26.36 70.45 -24.39
CA LEU A 115 25.19 71.10 -23.80
C LEU A 115 23.90 70.60 -24.49
N GLU A 116 22.74 70.91 -23.92
CA GLU A 116 21.46 70.53 -24.52
C GLU A 116 21.29 71.16 -25.91
N GLY A 117 20.73 70.37 -26.83
CA GLY A 117 20.40 70.82 -28.17
C GLY A 117 19.04 71.49 -28.19
N VAL A 118 18.86 72.48 -29.07
CA VAL A 118 17.58 73.17 -29.24
C VAL A 118 17.09 72.93 -30.66
N ILE A 119 15.84 72.47 -30.80
CA ILE A 119 15.15 72.39 -32.08
C ILE A 119 13.99 73.40 -32.09
N THR A 120 13.95 74.21 -33.15
CA THR A 120 12.90 75.20 -33.36
C THR A 120 12.13 74.84 -34.62
N ARG A 121 10.81 74.73 -34.49
CA ARG A 121 9.87 74.49 -35.59
C ARG A 121 8.89 75.67 -35.71
N ILE A 122 8.45 75.96 -36.93
CA ILE A 122 7.41 76.97 -37.16
C ILE A 122 6.06 76.24 -37.25
N LYS A 123 5.23 76.36 -36.21
CA LYS A 123 3.87 75.79 -36.18
C LYS A 123 2.86 76.94 -36.14
N TYR A 124 1.90 76.95 -37.06
CA TYR A 124 0.85 78.00 -37.14
C TYR A 124 1.38 79.44 -37.21
N GLY A 125 2.56 79.66 -37.79
CA GLY A 125 3.18 80.99 -37.88
C GLY A 125 4.01 81.41 -36.65
N GLU A 126 3.98 80.64 -35.55
CA GLU A 126 4.78 80.89 -34.35
C GLU A 126 5.99 79.94 -34.26
N LYS A 127 7.11 80.46 -33.71
CA LYS A 127 8.34 79.69 -33.50
C LYS A 127 8.26 78.95 -32.16
N VAL A 128 8.12 77.64 -32.22
CA VAL A 128 8.14 76.77 -31.03
C VAL A 128 9.53 76.14 -30.90
N SER A 129 10.26 76.50 -29.83
CA SER A 129 11.59 75.95 -29.52
C SER A 129 11.48 74.91 -28.41
N LEU A 130 12.04 73.73 -28.63
CA LEU A 130 12.12 72.64 -27.66
C LEU A 130 13.59 72.37 -27.33
N SER A 131 13.94 72.42 -26.04
CA SER A 131 15.24 71.89 -25.57
C SER A 131 15.13 70.36 -25.52
N SER A 132 16.13 69.65 -26.02
CA SER A 132 16.14 68.19 -26.08
C SER A 132 17.52 67.62 -25.81
N LYS A 133 17.54 66.43 -25.21
CA LYS A 133 18.79 65.69 -25.01
C LYS A 133 19.37 65.31 -26.39
N CYS A 134 20.70 65.29 -26.49
CA CYS A 134 21.39 65.06 -27.77
C CYS A 134 20.94 63.79 -28.51
N ALA A 135 20.65 62.69 -27.80
CA ALA A 135 20.20 61.42 -28.42
C ALA A 135 18.72 61.43 -28.88
N GLU A 136 17.91 62.37 -28.40
CA GLU A 136 16.55 62.61 -28.89
C GLU A 136 16.60 63.54 -30.11
N LEU A 137 17.47 64.56 -30.05
CA LEU A 137 17.77 65.44 -31.18
C LEU A 137 18.29 64.66 -32.41
N ASP A 138 19.19 63.68 -32.21
CA ASP A 138 19.67 62.80 -33.28
C ASP A 138 18.52 62.05 -33.97
N ARG A 139 17.58 61.50 -33.18
CA ARG A 139 16.42 60.76 -33.69
C ARG A 139 15.48 61.66 -34.46
N GLU A 140 15.25 62.87 -33.95
CA GLU A 140 14.41 63.88 -34.60
C GLU A 140 15.04 64.36 -35.92
N MET A 141 16.36 64.55 -35.95
CA MET A 141 17.11 64.89 -37.16
C MET A 141 17.02 63.83 -38.26
N ILE A 142 17.19 62.55 -37.89
CA ILE A 142 17.04 61.41 -38.81
C ILE A 142 15.62 61.38 -39.40
N SER A 143 14.61 61.59 -38.56
CA SER A 143 13.21 61.62 -38.99
C SER A 143 12.88 62.83 -39.87
N ALA A 144 13.44 64.00 -39.59
CA ALA A 144 13.14 65.24 -40.30
C ALA A 144 13.85 65.32 -41.67
N LEU A 145 15.09 64.81 -41.76
CA LEU A 145 15.83 64.72 -43.02
C LEU A 145 15.45 63.50 -43.86
N GLY A 146 14.88 62.45 -43.24
CA GLY A 146 14.49 61.22 -43.93
C GLY A 146 15.64 60.28 -44.28
N VAL A 147 16.80 60.42 -43.63
CA VAL A 147 18.02 59.68 -43.93
C VAL A 147 18.57 59.05 -42.64
N SER A 148 18.98 57.79 -42.70
CA SER A 148 19.51 57.08 -41.52
C SER A 148 20.83 57.69 -41.03
N LYS A 149 21.11 57.55 -39.73
CA LYS A 149 22.37 58.02 -39.12
C LYS A 149 23.61 57.52 -39.86
N ALA A 150 23.63 56.23 -40.20
CA ALA A 150 24.76 55.61 -40.89
C ALA A 150 24.97 56.16 -42.31
N VAL A 151 23.91 56.57 -43.00
CA VAL A 151 24.01 57.21 -44.32
C VAL A 151 24.48 58.66 -44.18
N LEU A 152 24.01 59.40 -43.18
CA LEU A 152 24.51 60.74 -42.87
C LEU A 152 26.02 60.72 -42.52
N ASP A 153 26.45 59.74 -41.74
CA ASP A 153 27.81 59.59 -41.22
C ASP A 153 28.81 59.03 -42.26
N HIS A 154 28.47 57.93 -42.93
CA HIS A 154 29.40 57.20 -43.81
C HIS A 154 29.25 57.51 -45.30
N VAL A 155 28.16 58.17 -45.72
CA VAL A 155 27.87 58.42 -47.15
C VAL A 155 27.77 59.92 -47.45
N ILE A 156 26.85 60.65 -46.81
CA ILE A 156 26.57 62.06 -47.15
C ILE A 156 27.64 63.01 -46.60
N PHE A 157 27.92 62.92 -45.30
CA PHE A 157 28.96 63.73 -44.64
C PHE A 157 30.15 62.85 -44.21
N CYS A 158 30.56 61.95 -45.11
CA CYS A 158 31.74 61.11 -44.88
C CYS A 158 32.96 62.00 -44.65
N HIS A 159 33.73 61.69 -43.60
CA HIS A 159 34.93 62.44 -43.30
C HIS A 159 35.99 62.19 -44.39
N GLN A 160 36.82 63.21 -44.67
CA GLN A 160 37.83 63.15 -45.72
C GLN A 160 38.80 61.98 -45.53
N GLU A 161 39.26 61.75 -44.29
CA GLU A 161 40.16 60.63 -43.93
C GLU A 161 39.49 59.26 -44.01
N GLU A 162 38.15 59.19 -44.01
CA GLU A 162 37.39 57.95 -44.09
C GLU A 162 36.80 57.68 -45.47
N SER A 163 37.02 58.55 -46.45
CA SER A 163 36.44 58.46 -47.80
C SER A 163 36.73 57.14 -48.52
N ASN A 164 37.87 56.51 -48.24
CA ASN A 164 38.27 55.23 -48.82
C ASN A 164 37.70 53.99 -48.10
N TRP A 165 36.75 54.15 -47.17
CA TRP A 165 36.16 53.02 -46.44
C TRP A 165 35.57 51.90 -47.32
N PRO A 166 35.06 52.14 -48.55
CA PRO A 166 34.59 51.07 -49.43
C PRO A 166 35.72 50.11 -49.88
N LEU A 167 36.97 50.57 -49.84
CA LEU A 167 38.17 49.78 -50.14
C LEU A 167 38.80 49.17 -48.87
N GLY A 168 38.16 49.34 -47.71
CA GLY A 168 38.66 48.85 -46.43
C GLY A 168 38.54 47.33 -46.27
N GLU A 169 39.18 46.81 -45.23
CA GLU A 169 39.19 45.38 -44.92
C GLU A 169 37.78 44.80 -44.68
N GLY A 170 37.58 43.53 -45.05
CA GLY A 170 36.26 42.91 -45.13
C GLY A 170 35.40 42.98 -43.86
N LYS A 171 36.00 42.97 -42.66
CA LYS A 171 35.26 43.08 -41.39
C LYS A 171 34.76 44.52 -41.14
N ALA A 172 35.61 45.52 -41.37
CA ALA A 172 35.25 46.92 -41.20
C ALA A 172 34.24 47.36 -42.26
N LEU A 173 34.44 46.90 -43.51
CA LEU A 173 33.53 47.11 -44.63
C LEU A 173 32.15 46.53 -44.34
N LYS A 174 32.08 45.27 -43.90
CA LYS A 174 30.82 44.61 -43.54
C LYS A 174 30.10 45.35 -42.41
N THR A 175 30.82 45.84 -41.42
CA THR A 175 30.22 46.58 -40.29
C THR A 175 29.57 47.88 -40.75
N LYS A 176 30.24 48.64 -41.64
CA LYS A 176 29.66 49.86 -42.24
C LYS A 176 28.45 49.55 -43.13
N PHE A 177 28.50 48.47 -43.93
CA PHE A 177 27.35 48.02 -44.72
C PHE A 177 26.17 47.57 -43.86
N ASP A 178 26.39 46.76 -42.84
CA ASP A 178 25.35 46.28 -41.93
C ASP A 178 24.72 47.45 -41.14
N ALA A 179 25.48 48.52 -40.89
CA ALA A 179 24.97 49.77 -40.30
C ALA A 179 24.15 50.59 -41.30
N ILE A 180 24.62 50.78 -42.53
CA ILE A 180 23.92 51.50 -43.62
C ILE A 180 22.57 50.84 -43.93
N PHE A 181 22.55 49.52 -44.06
CA PHE A 181 21.35 48.74 -44.34
C PHE A 181 20.57 48.32 -43.09
N SER A 182 20.99 48.74 -41.89
CA SER A 182 20.34 48.37 -40.62
C SER A 182 20.17 46.85 -40.39
N ALA A 183 21.03 46.03 -40.99
CA ALA A 183 20.99 44.56 -40.91
C ALA A 183 21.33 44.03 -39.50
N THR A 184 22.00 44.82 -38.67
CA THR A 184 22.42 44.46 -37.30
C THR A 184 21.27 44.07 -36.37
N ARG A 185 20.08 44.69 -36.50
CA ARG A 185 18.89 44.33 -35.70
C ARG A 185 18.40 42.92 -36.04
N TYR A 186 18.41 42.57 -37.32
CA TYR A 186 17.99 41.25 -37.79
C TYR A 186 18.98 40.15 -37.40
N ILE A 187 20.28 40.44 -37.48
CA ILE A 187 21.33 39.51 -37.01
C ILE A 187 21.13 39.19 -35.52
N LYS A 188 20.79 40.18 -34.69
CA LYS A 188 20.49 39.95 -33.27
C LYS A 188 19.25 39.07 -33.06
N VAL A 189 18.18 39.27 -33.83
CA VAL A 189 16.97 38.44 -33.78
C VAL A 189 17.25 36.99 -34.20
N LEU A 190 18.05 36.79 -35.25
CA LEU A 190 18.45 35.44 -35.67
C LEU A 190 19.31 34.73 -34.62
N GLU A 191 20.17 35.46 -33.92
CA GLU A 191 20.99 34.90 -32.84
C GLU A 191 20.15 34.56 -31.60
N THR A 192 19.17 35.38 -31.22
CA THR A 192 18.24 35.04 -30.13
C THR A 192 17.37 33.84 -30.47
N LEU A 193 16.86 33.74 -31.71
CA LEU A 193 16.13 32.55 -32.19
C LEU A 193 17.01 31.30 -32.14
N ARG A 194 18.28 31.40 -32.55
CA ARG A 194 19.25 30.30 -32.45
C ARG A 194 19.47 29.83 -31.01
N GLN A 195 19.64 30.77 -30.07
CA GLN A 195 19.83 30.45 -28.65
C GLN A 195 18.58 29.81 -28.03
N LEU A 196 17.38 30.32 -28.34
CA LEU A 196 16.11 29.73 -27.90
C LEU A 196 15.94 28.30 -28.42
N ARG A 197 16.25 28.08 -29.71
CA ARG A 197 16.23 26.75 -30.33
C ARG A 197 17.16 25.78 -29.62
N LEU A 198 18.39 26.20 -29.30
CA LEU A 198 19.36 25.37 -28.59
C LEU A 198 18.86 24.99 -27.19
N LYS A 199 18.31 25.95 -26.44
CA LYS A 199 17.72 25.71 -25.11
C LYS A 199 16.56 24.71 -25.17
N GLN A 200 15.61 24.92 -26.07
CA GLN A 200 14.47 24.00 -26.24
C GLN A 200 14.91 22.60 -26.69
N SER A 201 15.92 22.51 -27.57
CA SER A 201 16.45 21.22 -28.01
C SER A 201 17.12 20.44 -26.89
N ASN A 202 17.80 21.11 -25.96
CA ASN A 202 18.36 20.48 -24.77
C ASN A 202 17.25 20.02 -23.81
N GLN A 203 16.22 20.85 -23.61
CA GLN A 203 15.06 20.50 -22.79
C GLN A 203 14.32 19.27 -23.33
N VAL A 204 14.18 19.13 -24.65
CA VAL A 204 13.61 17.92 -25.27
C VAL A 204 14.45 16.68 -24.94
N ARG A 205 15.78 16.77 -24.99
CA ARG A 205 16.67 15.65 -24.62
C ARG A 205 16.52 15.26 -23.15
N GLU A 206 16.49 16.25 -22.25
CA GLU A 206 16.27 16.01 -20.81
C GLU A 206 14.91 15.32 -20.58
N CYS A 207 13.84 15.83 -21.21
CA CYS A 207 12.52 15.22 -21.12
C CYS A 207 12.49 13.80 -21.70
N GLN A 208 13.21 13.50 -22.77
CA GLN A 208 13.32 12.16 -23.34
C GLN A 208 14.00 11.16 -22.38
N VAL A 209 15.05 11.59 -21.68
CA VAL A 209 15.72 10.76 -20.67
C VAL A 209 14.78 10.47 -19.50
N GLU A 210 14.11 11.50 -18.98
CA GLU A 210 13.17 11.37 -17.87
C GLU A 210 11.96 10.50 -18.26
N LEU A 211 11.45 10.63 -19.49
CA LEU A 211 10.36 9.79 -20.02
C LEU A 211 10.72 8.31 -20.06
N LYS A 212 11.98 7.94 -20.29
CA LYS A 212 12.40 6.52 -20.22
C LYS A 212 12.24 5.96 -18.81
N PHE A 213 12.63 6.72 -17.79
CA PHE A 213 12.48 6.33 -16.39
C PHE A 213 10.99 6.29 -15.98
N LEU A 214 10.22 7.31 -16.35
CA LEU A 214 8.77 7.34 -16.08
C LEU A 214 8.02 6.21 -16.79
N LYS A 215 8.46 5.81 -17.99
CA LYS A 215 7.90 4.66 -18.72
C LYS A 215 8.13 3.35 -17.96
N LEU A 216 9.36 3.12 -17.48
CA LEU A 216 9.70 1.97 -16.64
C LEU A 216 8.85 1.93 -15.37
N ASN A 217 8.70 3.06 -14.68
CA ASN A 217 7.84 3.15 -13.49
C ASN A 217 6.37 2.87 -13.81
N LYS A 218 5.87 3.36 -14.95
CA LYS A 218 4.52 3.07 -15.43
C LYS A 218 4.31 1.58 -15.73
N GLU A 219 5.25 0.95 -16.42
CA GLU A 219 5.20 -0.49 -16.74
C GLU A 219 5.23 -1.33 -15.47
N LYS A 220 6.13 -1.03 -14.54
CA LYS A 220 6.19 -1.69 -13.23
C LYS A 220 4.93 -1.46 -12.40
N ALA A 221 4.38 -0.24 -12.37
CA ALA A 221 3.11 0.05 -11.70
C ALA A 221 1.92 -0.71 -12.34
N LYS A 222 2.00 -1.03 -13.64
CA LYS A 222 1.01 -1.88 -14.30
C LYS A 222 1.18 -3.34 -13.91
N GLU A 223 2.41 -3.86 -13.91
CA GLU A 223 2.71 -5.23 -13.45
C GLU A 223 2.23 -5.47 -12.02
N ILE A 224 2.48 -4.53 -11.10
CA ILE A 224 2.02 -4.65 -9.71
C ILE A 224 0.49 -4.63 -9.63
N ARG A 225 -0.20 -3.83 -10.47
CA ARG A 225 -1.68 -3.83 -10.56
C ARG A 225 -2.23 -5.15 -11.07
N ASP A 226 -1.60 -5.73 -12.10
CA ASP A 226 -2.02 -7.01 -12.68
C ASP A 226 -1.80 -8.16 -11.68
N LEU A 227 -0.67 -8.15 -10.96
CA LEU A 227 -0.41 -9.07 -9.85
C LEU A 227 -1.41 -8.91 -8.71
N LEU A 228 -1.71 -7.67 -8.30
CA LEU A 228 -2.70 -7.36 -7.28
C LEU A 228 -4.07 -7.94 -7.66
N SER A 229 -4.54 -7.69 -8.89
CA SER A 229 -5.81 -8.21 -9.40
C SER A 229 -5.85 -9.75 -9.41
N THR A 230 -4.75 -10.38 -9.80
CA THR A 230 -4.62 -11.85 -9.77
C THR A 230 -4.74 -12.39 -8.35
N LYS A 231 -4.07 -11.77 -7.37
CA LYS A 231 -4.13 -12.18 -5.96
C LYS A 231 -5.50 -11.92 -5.34
N GLU A 232 -6.15 -10.81 -5.66
CA GLU A 232 -7.52 -10.51 -5.23
C GLU A 232 -8.51 -11.56 -5.75
N THR A 233 -8.34 -11.99 -7.00
CA THR A 233 -9.16 -13.07 -7.60
C THR A 233 -8.90 -14.42 -6.91
N GLN A 234 -7.64 -14.75 -6.63
CA GLN A 234 -7.28 -15.96 -5.87
C GLN A 234 -7.86 -15.94 -4.45
N LEU A 235 -7.78 -14.80 -3.76
CA LEU A 235 -8.39 -14.63 -2.45
C LEU A 235 -9.91 -14.82 -2.48
N ALA A 236 -10.59 -14.24 -3.48
CA ALA A 236 -12.03 -14.40 -3.65
C ALA A 236 -12.42 -15.88 -3.85
N SER A 237 -11.72 -16.59 -4.74
CA SER A 237 -11.95 -18.04 -4.96
C SER A 237 -11.70 -18.88 -3.69
N SER A 238 -10.67 -18.53 -2.92
CA SER A 238 -10.36 -19.21 -1.66
C SER A 238 -11.41 -18.89 -0.58
N LYS A 239 -11.99 -17.69 -0.56
CA LYS A 239 -13.12 -17.31 0.33
C LYS A 239 -14.38 -18.09 -0.01
N GLU A 240 -14.71 -18.22 -1.30
CA GLU A 240 -15.82 -19.05 -1.75
C GLU A 240 -15.62 -20.53 -1.39
N THR A 241 -14.39 -21.04 -1.50
CA THR A 241 -14.06 -22.42 -1.12
C THR A 241 -14.26 -22.65 0.37
N VAL A 242 -13.85 -21.71 1.22
CA VAL A 242 -14.08 -21.79 2.68
C VAL A 242 -15.57 -21.74 3.00
N GLN A 243 -16.35 -20.85 2.38
CA GLN A 243 -17.80 -20.83 2.55
C GLN A 243 -18.47 -22.16 2.16
N LYS A 244 -18.02 -22.79 1.05
CA LYS A 244 -18.52 -24.12 0.65
C LYS A 244 -18.18 -25.20 1.67
N ILE A 245 -16.98 -25.16 2.26
CA ILE A 245 -16.57 -26.11 3.30
C ILE A 245 -17.35 -25.87 4.59
N ASP A 246 -17.53 -24.61 5.00
CA ASP A 246 -18.30 -24.24 6.19
C ASP A 246 -19.76 -24.70 6.07
N GLY A 247 -20.39 -24.52 4.90
CA GLY A 247 -21.73 -25.02 4.62
C GLY A 247 -21.85 -26.56 4.61
N GLN A 248 -20.74 -27.30 4.53
CA GLN A 248 -20.73 -28.77 4.70
C GLN A 248 -20.44 -29.21 6.15
N ILE A 249 -19.72 -28.39 6.92
CA ILE A 249 -19.41 -28.67 8.33
C ILE A 249 -20.65 -28.51 9.19
N GLU A 250 -21.39 -27.41 9.04
CA GLU A 250 -22.58 -27.10 9.85
C GLU A 250 -23.63 -28.24 9.92
N PRO A 251 -24.08 -28.85 8.81
CA PRO A 251 -25.02 -29.97 8.88
C PRO A 251 -24.42 -31.24 9.47
N LEU A 252 -23.10 -31.44 9.39
CA LEU A 252 -22.43 -32.58 10.02
C LEU A 252 -22.29 -32.37 11.54
N GLU A 253 -21.99 -31.15 11.98
CA GLU A 253 -21.93 -30.79 13.40
C GLU A 253 -23.29 -30.92 14.08
N ASN A 254 -24.34 -30.37 13.47
CA ASN A 254 -25.71 -30.51 13.99
C ASN A 254 -26.11 -31.99 14.13
N ARG A 255 -25.76 -32.81 13.13
CA ARG A 255 -26.08 -34.24 13.11
C ARG A 255 -25.27 -35.06 14.11
N LEU A 256 -24.02 -34.67 14.39
CA LEU A 256 -23.22 -35.28 15.47
C LEU A 256 -23.78 -34.90 16.85
N ALA A 257 -24.16 -33.63 17.05
CA ALA A 257 -24.80 -33.16 18.27
C ALA A 257 -26.13 -33.89 18.54
N ASP A 258 -26.98 -34.07 17.52
CA ASP A 258 -28.22 -34.84 17.63
C ASP A 258 -27.96 -36.30 18.05
N ILE A 259 -26.91 -36.94 17.53
CA ILE A 259 -26.56 -38.31 17.90
C ILE A 259 -26.07 -38.37 19.35
N ASP A 260 -25.27 -37.40 19.78
CA ASP A 260 -24.73 -37.34 21.14
C ASP A 260 -25.83 -37.07 22.18
N ASP A 261 -26.76 -36.16 21.88
CA ASP A 261 -27.97 -35.90 22.69
C ASP A 261 -28.85 -37.16 22.82
N ASN A 262 -28.99 -37.91 21.72
CA ASN A 262 -29.75 -39.16 21.73
C ASN A 262 -29.03 -40.26 22.52
N LEU A 263 -27.70 -40.37 22.42
CA LEU A 263 -26.89 -41.27 23.26
C LEU A 263 -27.00 -40.91 24.74
N GLY A 264 -26.96 -39.62 25.08
CA GLY A 264 -27.16 -39.13 26.45
C GLY A 264 -28.54 -39.50 27.03
N LYS A 265 -29.61 -39.41 26.22
CA LYS A 265 -30.96 -39.87 26.60
C LYS A 265 -31.00 -41.38 26.82
N VAL A 266 -30.34 -42.16 25.95
CA VAL A 266 -30.24 -43.61 26.06
C VAL A 266 -29.49 -44.05 27.32
N MET A 267 -28.38 -43.39 27.66
CA MET A 267 -27.62 -43.70 28.88
C MET A 267 -28.43 -43.40 30.16
N LYS A 268 -29.22 -42.31 30.18
CA LYS A 268 -30.11 -42.00 31.30
C LYS A 268 -31.18 -43.07 31.49
N LEU A 269 -31.84 -43.49 30.40
CA LEU A 269 -32.83 -44.56 30.44
C LEU A 269 -32.22 -45.91 30.87
N ASP A 270 -31.03 -46.27 30.39
CA ASP A 270 -30.32 -47.50 30.79
C ASP A 270 -29.95 -47.50 32.29
N ASN A 271 -29.53 -46.35 32.83
CA ASN A 271 -29.25 -46.18 34.26
C ASN A 271 -30.51 -46.24 35.12
N GLU A 272 -31.62 -45.64 34.67
CA GLU A 272 -32.91 -45.69 35.36
C GLU A 272 -33.49 -47.11 35.37
N ILE A 273 -33.38 -47.86 34.27
CA ILE A 273 -33.78 -49.27 34.19
C ILE A 273 -32.96 -50.11 35.17
N LYS A 274 -31.63 -49.95 35.20
CA LYS A 274 -30.75 -50.67 36.14
C LYS A 274 -31.09 -50.37 37.59
N ALA A 275 -31.32 -49.11 37.94
CA ALA A 275 -31.68 -48.71 39.30
C ALA A 275 -33.01 -49.31 39.75
N LEU A 276 -34.02 -49.34 38.87
CA LEU A 276 -35.31 -49.97 39.13
C LEU A 276 -35.21 -51.50 39.22
N ASP A 277 -34.38 -52.14 38.42
CA ASP A 277 -34.17 -53.60 38.47
C ASP A 277 -33.48 -54.02 39.78
N SER A 278 -32.47 -53.27 40.23
CA SER A 278 -31.85 -53.49 41.54
C SER A 278 -32.83 -53.29 42.69
N ARG A 279 -33.65 -52.22 42.65
CA ARG A 279 -34.67 -51.96 43.66
C ARG A 279 -35.75 -53.03 43.70
N LYS A 280 -36.15 -53.55 42.54
CA LYS A 280 -37.09 -54.67 42.42
C LYS A 280 -36.55 -55.92 43.13
N ARG A 281 -35.31 -56.34 42.81
CA ARG A 281 -34.69 -57.53 43.43
C ARG A 281 -34.58 -57.44 44.94
N GLN A 282 -34.17 -56.28 45.44
CA GLN A 282 -34.05 -56.06 46.89
C GLN A 282 -35.42 -56.17 47.59
N MET A 283 -36.48 -55.60 47.01
CA MET A 283 -37.83 -55.71 47.57
C MET A 283 -38.42 -57.13 47.44
N GLU A 284 -38.04 -57.90 46.42
CA GLU A 284 -38.39 -59.31 46.27
C GLU A 284 -37.73 -60.18 47.36
N GLU A 285 -36.43 -60.00 47.59
CA GLU A 285 -35.67 -60.69 48.63
C GLU A 285 -36.20 -60.38 50.04
N ASP A 286 -36.44 -59.10 50.36
CA ASP A 286 -36.99 -58.67 51.65
C ASP A 286 -38.39 -59.23 51.94
N ASN A 287 -39.22 -59.38 50.89
CA ASN A 287 -40.57 -59.96 51.01
C ASN A 287 -40.51 -61.48 51.18
N GLN A 288 -39.60 -62.16 50.48
CA GLN A 288 -39.35 -63.60 50.63
C GLN A 288 -38.88 -63.93 52.05
N GLU A 289 -37.96 -63.13 52.62
CA GLU A 289 -37.45 -63.35 53.97
C GLU A 289 -38.54 -63.15 55.05
N LEU A 290 -39.53 -62.28 54.79
CA LEU A 290 -40.70 -62.07 55.64
C LEU A 290 -41.72 -63.22 55.51
N GLU A 291 -41.93 -63.77 54.30
CA GLU A 291 -42.78 -64.95 54.09
C GLU A 291 -42.20 -66.20 54.76
N GLU A 292 -40.90 -66.44 54.67
CA GLU A 292 -40.25 -67.64 55.24
C GLU A 292 -40.27 -67.68 56.78
N LYS A 293 -40.37 -66.51 57.44
CA LYS A 293 -40.46 -66.41 58.91
C LYS A 293 -41.88 -66.60 59.46
N MET A 294 -42.89 -66.74 58.60
CA MET A 294 -44.30 -66.87 59.00
C MET A 294 -44.78 -68.33 58.92
N GLU A 295 -45.25 -68.89 60.04
CA GLU A 295 -45.73 -70.29 60.07
C GLU A 295 -47.07 -70.50 59.32
N GLN A 296 -47.94 -69.48 59.20
CA GLN A 296 -49.19 -69.51 58.41
C GLN A 296 -49.60 -68.12 57.90
N VAL A 297 -49.97 -68.01 56.61
CA VAL A 297 -50.50 -66.79 55.98
C VAL A 297 -52.03 -66.77 56.08
N PHE A 298 -52.61 -65.62 56.47
CA PHE A 298 -54.06 -65.47 56.60
C PHE A 298 -54.76 -65.47 55.22
N GLN A 299 -55.76 -66.33 55.04
CA GLN A 299 -56.44 -66.56 53.74
C GLN A 299 -57.73 -65.74 53.53
N GLY A 300 -58.15 -64.89 54.48
CA GLY A 300 -59.35 -64.05 54.37
C GLY A 300 -59.13 -62.70 53.65
N SER A 301 -60.21 -61.94 53.45
CA SER A 301 -60.16 -60.59 52.83
C SER A 301 -59.46 -59.56 53.73
N ASP A 302 -59.00 -58.44 53.14
CA ASP A 302 -58.35 -57.37 53.90
C ASP A 302 -59.29 -56.77 54.95
N GLU A 303 -60.59 -56.62 54.68
CA GLU A 303 -61.55 -56.14 55.69
C GLU A 303 -61.71 -57.13 56.86
N GLN A 304 -61.71 -58.44 56.59
CA GLN A 304 -61.82 -59.47 57.63
C GLN A 304 -60.59 -59.52 58.54
N LEU A 305 -59.39 -59.36 57.97
CA LEU A 305 -58.13 -59.33 58.73
C LEU A 305 -58.10 -58.11 59.68
N GLN A 306 -58.60 -56.98 59.21
CA GLN A 306 -58.60 -55.71 59.94
C GLN A 306 -59.68 -55.67 61.03
N GLU A 307 -60.83 -56.31 60.81
CA GLU A 307 -61.91 -56.48 61.80
C GLU A 307 -61.51 -57.45 62.93
N ILE A 308 -60.82 -58.55 62.60
CA ILE A 308 -60.28 -59.50 63.59
C ILE A 308 -59.23 -58.84 64.46
N TYR A 309 -58.34 -58.03 63.88
CA TYR A 309 -57.35 -57.26 64.64
C TYR A 309 -57.99 -56.26 65.61
N GLN A 310 -59.03 -55.54 65.17
CA GLN A 310 -59.75 -54.57 66.02
C GLN A 310 -60.57 -55.22 67.14
N ASN A 311 -61.19 -56.37 66.89
CA ASN A 311 -61.91 -57.14 67.91
C ASN A 311 -60.96 -57.77 68.93
N HIS A 312 -59.77 -58.21 68.51
CA HIS A 312 -58.72 -58.72 69.41
C HIS A 312 -58.21 -57.64 70.37
N GLN A 313 -57.94 -56.42 69.87
CA GLN A 313 -57.53 -55.29 70.70
C GLN A 313 -58.56 -54.88 71.76
N ARG A 314 -59.87 -55.01 71.48
CA ARG A 314 -60.92 -54.74 72.47
C ARG A 314 -60.92 -55.78 73.61
N THR A 315 -60.69 -57.04 73.26
CA THR A 315 -60.71 -58.18 74.20
C THR A 315 -59.54 -58.11 75.20
N VAL A 316 -58.34 -57.71 74.73
CA VAL A 316 -57.15 -57.53 75.59
C VAL A 316 -57.37 -56.38 76.59
N LYS A 317 -57.93 -55.24 76.14
CA LYS A 317 -58.21 -54.08 76.99
C LYS A 317 -59.24 -54.34 78.10
N GLU A 318 -60.23 -55.20 77.86
CA GLU A 318 -61.22 -55.58 78.88
C GLU A 318 -60.64 -56.48 79.97
N LYS A 319 -59.69 -57.36 79.64
CA LYS A 319 -59.02 -58.22 80.63
C LYS A 319 -57.99 -57.46 81.47
N GLU A 320 -57.28 -56.48 80.90
CA GLU A 320 -56.36 -55.61 81.65
C GLU A 320 -57.08 -54.73 82.69
N ARG A 321 -58.31 -54.28 82.39
CA ARG A 321 -59.17 -53.53 83.33
C ARG A 321 -59.62 -54.36 84.54
N LYS A 322 -59.99 -55.64 84.33
CA LYS A 322 -60.39 -56.54 85.42
C LYS A 322 -59.22 -56.87 86.39
N LEU A 323 -57.98 -56.87 85.89
CA LEU A 323 -56.79 -57.08 86.72
C LEU A 323 -56.51 -55.88 87.66
N THR A 324 -56.83 -54.67 87.23
CA THR A 324 -56.60 -53.44 88.01
C THR A 324 -57.65 -53.23 89.10
N ASP A 325 -58.90 -53.65 88.87
CA ASP A 325 -59.98 -53.53 89.86
C ASP A 325 -59.80 -54.54 91.02
N SER A 326 -59.33 -55.78 90.77
CA SER A 326 -59.04 -56.75 91.83
C SER A 326 -57.84 -56.39 92.73
N GLN A 327 -56.96 -55.49 92.29
CA GLN A 327 -55.84 -54.99 93.10
C GLN A 327 -56.26 -53.87 94.08
N ARG A 328 -57.34 -53.14 93.79
CA ARG A 328 -57.87 -52.05 94.64
C ARG A 328 -58.70 -52.53 95.83
N ASP A 329 -59.30 -53.72 95.76
CA ASP A 329 -60.08 -54.30 96.86
C ASP A 329 -59.21 -54.81 98.04
N VAL A 330 -57.89 -54.96 97.84
CA VAL A 330 -56.93 -55.29 98.91
C VAL A 330 -56.54 -54.06 99.75
N GLU A 331 -56.68 -52.85 99.22
CA GLU A 331 -56.29 -51.59 99.88
C GLU A 331 -57.38 -51.08 100.86
N ARG A 332 -58.66 -51.36 100.62
CA ARG A 332 -59.79 -50.94 101.50
C ARG A 332 -59.86 -51.62 102.88
N ALA A 333 -59.15 -52.73 103.09
CA ALA A 333 -59.01 -53.35 104.41
C ALA A 333 -58.03 -52.61 105.33
N SER A 334 -57.31 -51.60 104.83
CA SER A 334 -56.29 -50.84 105.58
C SER A 334 -56.83 -49.54 106.23
N ASP A 335 -58.01 -49.05 105.85
CA ASP A 335 -58.49 -47.71 106.24
C ASP A 335 -59.21 -47.67 107.61
N LEU A 336 -59.66 -48.80 108.14
CA LEU A 336 -60.22 -48.91 109.51
C LEU A 336 -59.16 -48.72 110.62
N LEU A 337 -57.87 -48.74 110.28
CA LEU A 337 -56.74 -48.46 111.18
C LEU A 337 -56.52 -46.97 111.45
N VAL A 338 -57.05 -46.06 110.62
CA VAL A 338 -56.68 -44.63 110.65
C VAL A 338 -57.61 -43.77 111.51
N GLU A 339 -58.90 -44.12 111.61
CA GLU A 339 -59.88 -43.36 112.43
C GLU A 339 -59.60 -43.43 113.94
N GLN A 340 -58.87 -44.46 114.43
CA GLN A 340 -58.37 -44.51 115.82
C GLN A 340 -57.37 -43.38 116.11
N GLY A 341 -56.60 -42.93 115.12
CA GLY A 341 -55.57 -41.91 115.31
C GLY A 341 -56.10 -40.48 115.50
N ARG A 342 -57.33 -40.18 115.06
CA ARG A 342 -57.84 -38.81 114.98
C ARG A 342 -58.26 -38.23 116.33
N LEU A 343 -58.90 -39.03 117.19
CA LEU A 343 -59.41 -38.56 118.50
C LEU A 343 -58.32 -38.51 119.60
N GLN A 344 -57.20 -39.22 119.41
CA GLN A 344 -56.01 -39.14 120.27
C GLN A 344 -55.30 -37.77 120.14
N LEU A 345 -55.33 -37.17 118.94
CA LEU A 345 -54.48 -36.03 118.60
C LEU A 345 -54.91 -34.69 119.23
N GLU A 346 -56.22 -34.43 119.35
CA GLU A 346 -56.73 -33.15 119.89
C GLU A 346 -56.49 -32.99 121.40
N SER A 347 -56.52 -34.08 122.17
CA SER A 347 -56.19 -34.08 123.60
C SER A 347 -54.69 -33.84 123.85
N ASP A 348 -53.86 -34.41 122.98
CA ASP A 348 -52.41 -34.20 123.02
C ASP A 348 -52.04 -32.75 122.67
N GLN A 349 -52.77 -32.10 121.75
CA GLN A 349 -52.42 -30.78 121.22
C GLN A 349 -52.47 -29.66 122.27
N HIS A 350 -53.38 -29.72 123.23
CA HIS A 350 -53.50 -28.69 124.27
C HIS A 350 -52.45 -28.83 125.38
N THR A 351 -52.21 -30.06 125.81
CA THR A 351 -51.10 -30.39 126.72
C THR A 351 -49.75 -30.08 126.06
N GLN A 352 -49.67 -30.25 124.75
CA GLN A 352 -48.53 -29.83 123.95
C GLN A 352 -48.34 -28.32 123.95
N ASN A 353 -49.37 -27.47 123.92
CA ASN A 353 -49.18 -26.01 123.83
C ASN A 353 -48.55 -25.38 125.08
N ILE A 354 -48.96 -25.80 126.29
CA ILE A 354 -48.35 -25.32 127.54
C ILE A 354 -46.95 -25.91 127.71
N LYS A 355 -46.79 -27.20 127.40
CA LYS A 355 -45.46 -27.80 127.28
C LYS A 355 -44.63 -27.11 126.19
N ALA A 356 -45.21 -26.58 125.12
CA ALA A 356 -44.52 -25.95 124.01
C ALA A 356 -44.00 -24.56 124.39
N ARG A 357 -44.77 -23.71 125.07
CA ARG A 357 -44.27 -22.40 125.55
C ARG A 357 -43.12 -22.57 126.54
N ASP A 358 -43.32 -23.42 127.55
CA ASP A 358 -42.35 -23.62 128.62
C ASP A 358 -41.16 -24.47 128.14
N SER A 359 -41.37 -25.39 127.20
CA SER A 359 -40.25 -26.02 126.50
C SER A 359 -39.59 -25.07 125.52
N GLN A 360 -40.25 -24.09 124.90
CA GLN A 360 -39.59 -23.14 123.99
C GLN A 360 -38.73 -22.15 124.76
N VAL A 361 -39.18 -21.67 125.91
CA VAL A 361 -38.36 -20.81 126.78
C VAL A 361 -37.22 -21.62 127.38
N ARG A 362 -37.50 -22.83 127.90
CA ARG A 362 -36.44 -23.72 128.40
C ARG A 362 -35.50 -24.14 127.27
N ALA A 363 -36.01 -24.42 126.08
CA ALA A 363 -35.21 -24.86 124.96
C ALA A 363 -34.39 -23.71 124.42
N LEU A 364 -34.92 -22.49 124.31
CA LEU A 364 -34.16 -21.35 123.85
C LEU A 364 -33.15 -20.88 124.92
N ALA A 365 -33.45 -21.04 126.22
CA ALA A 365 -32.49 -20.87 127.31
C ALA A 365 -31.41 -21.93 127.34
N ALA A 366 -31.77 -23.19 127.18
CA ALA A 366 -30.80 -24.27 127.06
C ALA A 366 -29.98 -24.13 125.77
N TYR A 367 -30.59 -23.70 124.67
CA TYR A 367 -29.96 -23.51 123.37
C TYR A 367 -28.99 -22.32 123.36
N LEU A 368 -29.32 -21.25 124.08
CA LEU A 368 -28.43 -20.10 124.28
C LEU A 368 -27.57 -20.22 125.54
N GLU A 369 -27.64 -21.36 126.25
CA GLU A 369 -26.90 -21.69 127.47
C GLU A 369 -27.04 -20.66 128.61
N MET A 370 -28.25 -20.14 128.81
CA MET A 370 -28.56 -19.14 129.81
C MET A 370 -29.08 -19.79 131.10
N GLU A 371 -28.39 -19.56 132.22
CA GLU A 371 -28.72 -20.16 133.51
C GLU A 371 -29.94 -19.51 134.20
N GLY A 372 -30.75 -20.31 134.89
CA GLY A 372 -31.88 -19.84 135.70
C GLY A 372 -33.28 -20.15 135.16
N TYR A 373 -33.39 -20.80 133.99
CA TYR A 373 -34.66 -21.15 133.32
C TYR A 373 -34.87 -22.68 133.18
N ASP A 374 -34.49 -23.47 134.17
CA ASP A 374 -34.55 -24.94 134.04
C ASP A 374 -35.85 -25.56 134.56
N ARG A 375 -36.54 -24.89 135.48
CA ARG A 375 -37.73 -25.44 136.16
C ARG A 375 -39.00 -24.78 135.64
N THR A 376 -39.83 -25.58 134.97
CA THR A 376 -41.17 -25.21 134.48
C THR A 376 -42.24 -25.71 135.45
N PRO A 377 -43.37 -25.02 135.60
CA PRO A 377 -43.81 -23.90 134.78
C PRO A 377 -43.14 -22.56 135.14
N PHE A 378 -42.73 -21.78 134.13
CA PHE A 378 -42.12 -20.47 134.36
C PHE A 378 -43.17 -19.46 134.79
N ASN A 379 -42.78 -18.59 135.73
CA ASN A 379 -43.57 -17.42 136.04
C ASN A 379 -43.21 -16.23 135.13
N ASP A 380 -44.08 -15.24 135.08
CA ASP A 380 -43.95 -14.12 134.15
C ASP A 380 -42.67 -13.28 134.33
N ARG A 381 -42.09 -13.23 135.53
CA ARG A 381 -40.83 -12.49 135.77
C ARG A 381 -39.62 -13.18 135.16
N GLN A 382 -39.59 -14.51 135.20
CA GLN A 382 -38.52 -15.28 134.56
C GLN A 382 -38.55 -15.06 133.04
N LEU A 383 -39.73 -14.95 132.44
CA LEU A 383 -39.87 -14.75 131.00
C LEU A 383 -39.31 -13.40 130.50
N GLN A 384 -39.33 -12.34 131.32
CA GLN A 384 -38.80 -11.03 130.94
C GLN A 384 -37.26 -10.95 130.96
N SER A 385 -36.61 -11.54 131.97
CA SER A 385 -35.14 -11.54 132.09
C SER A 385 -34.48 -12.34 130.96
N PHE A 386 -35.17 -13.39 130.50
CA PHE A 386 -34.74 -14.23 129.41
C PHE A 386 -34.54 -13.45 128.11
N HIS A 387 -35.40 -12.46 127.85
CA HIS A 387 -35.39 -11.69 126.62
C HIS A 387 -34.12 -10.83 126.41
N LEU A 388 -33.59 -10.24 127.48
CA LEU A 388 -32.46 -9.29 127.38
C LEU A 388 -31.14 -10.00 126.98
N GLN A 389 -30.91 -11.19 127.52
CA GLN A 389 -29.69 -11.96 127.29
C GLN A 389 -29.63 -12.58 125.88
N VAL A 390 -30.78 -12.84 125.26
CA VAL A 390 -30.88 -13.31 123.87
C VAL A 390 -30.32 -12.27 122.89
N GLN A 391 -30.50 -10.98 123.19
CA GLN A 391 -30.20 -9.89 122.26
C GLN A 391 -28.68 -9.65 122.11
N GLU A 392 -27.91 -9.75 123.20
CA GLU A 392 -26.44 -9.57 123.21
C GLU A 392 -25.69 -10.70 122.48
N ARG A 393 -26.26 -11.91 122.48
CA ARG A 393 -25.68 -13.08 121.82
C ARG A 393 -25.82 -13.03 120.30
N LEU A 394 -26.81 -12.28 119.80
CA LEU A 394 -27.06 -12.13 118.37
C LEU A 394 -25.93 -11.38 117.65
N ASP A 395 -25.38 -10.34 118.29
CA ASP A 395 -24.34 -9.50 117.69
C ASP A 395 -22.99 -10.24 117.53
N GLN A 396 -22.67 -11.17 118.45
CA GLN A 396 -21.46 -11.99 118.39
C GLN A 396 -21.49 -13.03 117.27
N GLU A 397 -22.67 -13.59 116.97
CA GLU A 397 -22.85 -14.58 115.91
C GLU A 397 -22.67 -13.98 114.51
N THR A 398 -22.97 -12.68 114.33
CA THR A 398 -22.76 -11.97 113.05
C THR A 398 -21.28 -11.86 112.66
N GLU A 399 -20.39 -11.45 113.56
CA GLU A 399 -18.95 -11.32 113.27
C GLU A 399 -18.28 -12.68 113.01
N ALA A 400 -18.67 -13.72 113.74
CA ALA A 400 -18.15 -15.07 113.54
C ALA A 400 -18.48 -15.64 112.14
N ALA A 401 -19.64 -15.29 111.58
CA ALA A 401 -20.07 -15.74 110.25
C ALA A 401 -19.15 -15.19 109.13
N GLU A 402 -18.70 -13.94 109.23
CA GLU A 402 -17.85 -13.32 108.22
C GLU A 402 -16.41 -13.90 108.21
N GLN A 403 -15.88 -14.25 109.38
CA GLN A 403 -14.56 -14.89 109.50
C GLN A 403 -14.53 -16.26 108.82
N VAL A 404 -15.57 -17.07 109.04
CA VAL A 404 -15.70 -18.44 108.48
C VAL A 404 -15.81 -18.42 106.95
N MET A 405 -16.40 -17.37 106.38
CA MET A 405 -16.53 -17.19 104.92
C MET A 405 -15.16 -17.05 104.23
N ARG A 406 -14.21 -16.33 104.84
CA ARG A 406 -12.85 -16.14 104.29
C ARG A 406 -12.04 -17.44 104.30
N ASP A 407 -12.05 -18.17 105.42
CA ASP A 407 -11.33 -19.44 105.55
C ASP A 407 -11.81 -20.51 104.55
N MET A 408 -13.10 -20.53 104.24
CA MET A 408 -13.66 -21.47 103.26
C MET A 408 -13.20 -21.17 101.83
N GLN A 409 -12.99 -19.90 101.48
CA GLN A 409 -12.48 -19.51 100.15
C GLN A 409 -11.03 -19.96 99.93
N GLU A 410 -10.17 -19.84 100.95
CA GLU A 410 -8.77 -20.30 100.83
C GLU A 410 -8.67 -21.83 100.70
N LYS A 411 -9.48 -22.58 101.47
CA LYS A 411 -9.53 -24.04 101.39
C LYS A 411 -10.04 -24.54 100.03
N GLU A 412 -11.01 -23.85 99.44
CA GLU A 412 -11.50 -24.12 98.09
C GLU A 412 -10.37 -23.96 97.05
N ALA A 413 -9.59 -22.88 97.12
CA ALA A 413 -8.48 -22.61 96.20
C ALA A 413 -7.35 -23.65 96.31
N LEU A 414 -7.03 -24.12 97.53
CA LEU A 414 -6.05 -25.19 97.74
C LEU A 414 -6.49 -26.52 97.12
N LYS A 415 -7.76 -26.92 97.31
CA LYS A 415 -8.32 -28.13 96.71
C LYS A 415 -8.35 -28.06 95.19
N GLN A 416 -8.55 -26.87 94.62
CA GLN A 416 -8.49 -26.67 93.17
C GLN A 416 -7.10 -27.01 92.60
N ARG A 417 -6.01 -26.55 93.25
CA ARG A 417 -4.65 -26.87 92.80
C ARG A 417 -4.35 -28.38 92.86
N SER A 418 -4.81 -29.07 93.91
CA SER A 418 -4.65 -30.52 94.02
C SER A 418 -5.44 -31.29 92.95
N ILE A 419 -6.62 -30.80 92.54
CA ILE A 419 -7.37 -31.39 91.42
C ILE A 419 -6.56 -31.28 90.13
N ASP A 420 -5.96 -30.13 89.87
CA ASP A 420 -5.21 -29.90 88.63
C ASP A 420 -3.93 -30.77 88.57
N GLU A 421 -3.20 -30.93 89.68
CA GLU A 421 -2.04 -31.84 89.75
C GLU A 421 -2.39 -33.32 89.50
N ILE A 422 -3.50 -33.81 90.08
CA ILE A 422 -3.96 -35.19 89.85
C ILE A 422 -4.52 -35.35 88.44
N ARG A 423 -5.13 -34.29 87.88
CA ARG A 423 -5.60 -34.27 86.50
C ARG A 423 -4.44 -34.45 85.53
N ASP A 424 -3.35 -33.71 85.69
CA ASP A 424 -2.17 -33.82 84.81
C ASP A 424 -1.50 -35.20 84.88
N LYS A 425 -1.43 -35.79 86.08
CA LYS A 425 -0.96 -37.19 86.25
C LYS A 425 -1.89 -38.19 85.56
N LYS A 426 -3.20 -37.96 85.61
CA LYS A 426 -4.19 -38.79 84.91
C LYS A 426 -4.04 -38.66 83.40
N THR A 427 -3.95 -37.46 82.83
CA THR A 427 -3.81 -37.24 81.38
C THR A 427 -2.51 -37.80 80.81
N SER A 428 -1.40 -37.73 81.56
CA SER A 428 -0.12 -38.31 81.14
C SER A 428 -0.15 -39.85 81.14
N LEU A 429 -0.82 -40.47 82.12
CA LEU A 429 -1.09 -41.91 82.11
C LEU A 429 -2.05 -42.32 80.99
N GLU A 430 -3.13 -41.56 80.74
CA GLU A 430 -4.07 -41.81 79.61
C GLU A 430 -3.34 -41.79 78.26
N SER A 431 -2.47 -40.79 78.05
CA SER A 431 -1.68 -40.68 76.81
C SER A 431 -0.71 -41.86 76.63
N THR A 432 -0.09 -42.30 77.74
CA THR A 432 0.82 -43.47 77.73
C THR A 432 0.06 -44.76 77.47
N MET A 433 -1.16 -44.88 78.00
CA MET A 433 -2.06 -46.01 77.74
C MET A 433 -2.53 -46.05 76.29
N GLU A 434 -2.84 -44.90 75.71
CA GLU A 434 -3.26 -44.82 74.31
C GLU A 434 -2.12 -45.25 73.37
N LEU A 435 -0.90 -44.75 73.62
CA LEU A 435 0.32 -45.20 72.91
C LEU A 435 0.59 -46.70 73.06
N LYS A 436 0.50 -47.26 74.27
CA LYS A 436 0.70 -48.70 74.49
C LYS A 436 -0.43 -49.54 73.86
N LYS A 437 -1.67 -49.04 73.84
CA LYS A 437 -2.83 -49.69 73.23
C LYS A 437 -2.72 -49.71 71.70
N ASP A 438 -2.25 -48.62 71.11
CA ASP A 438 -1.97 -48.55 69.68
C ASP A 438 -0.82 -49.48 69.28
N LEU A 439 0.24 -49.55 70.10
CA LEU A 439 1.33 -50.51 69.89
C LEU A 439 0.83 -51.96 70.01
N GLN A 440 -0.02 -52.25 71.00
CA GLN A 440 -0.66 -53.56 71.15
C GLN A 440 -1.55 -53.89 69.94
N ASN A 441 -2.38 -52.96 69.47
CA ASN A 441 -3.25 -53.16 68.31
C ASN A 441 -2.43 -53.42 67.04
N LYS A 442 -1.33 -52.66 66.84
CA LYS A 442 -0.39 -52.89 65.74
C LYS A 442 0.24 -54.27 65.83
N LYS A 443 0.75 -54.67 66.99
CA LYS A 443 1.32 -56.00 67.21
C LYS A 443 0.29 -57.12 67.05
N GLN A 444 -0.95 -56.92 67.50
CA GLN A 444 -2.06 -57.87 67.29
C GLN A 444 -2.43 -57.99 65.81
N GLN A 445 -2.41 -56.88 65.06
CA GLN A 445 -2.63 -56.91 63.62
C GLN A 445 -1.48 -57.60 62.89
N GLU A 446 -0.22 -57.33 63.27
CA GLU A 446 0.96 -58.05 62.78
C GLU A 446 0.86 -59.55 63.08
N LEU A 447 0.50 -59.95 64.31
CA LEU A 447 0.26 -61.34 64.69
C LEU A 447 -0.87 -61.97 63.86
N LYS A 448 -1.96 -61.24 63.60
CA LYS A 448 -3.08 -61.73 62.79
C LYS A 448 -2.66 -61.90 61.32
N ASN A 449 -1.78 -61.04 60.81
CA ASN A 449 -1.20 -61.15 59.49
C ASN A 449 -0.22 -62.34 59.38
N VAL A 450 0.63 -62.57 60.40
CA VAL A 450 1.53 -63.72 60.44
C VAL A 450 0.76 -65.03 60.63
N ARG A 451 -0.28 -65.05 61.49
CA ARG A 451 -1.17 -66.21 61.68
C ARG A 451 -2.00 -66.54 60.44
N SER A 452 -2.51 -65.53 59.72
CA SER A 452 -3.16 -65.77 58.43
C SER A 452 -2.15 -66.22 57.36
N GLY A 453 -0.89 -65.80 57.45
CA GLY A 453 0.22 -66.36 56.68
C GLY A 453 0.47 -67.85 56.99
N LEU A 454 0.40 -68.26 58.26
CA LEU A 454 0.51 -69.66 58.68
C LEU A 454 -0.71 -70.51 58.28
N GLN A 455 -1.93 -69.98 58.44
CA GLN A 455 -3.16 -70.64 58.00
C GLN A 455 -3.25 -70.81 56.48
N ARG A 456 -2.62 -69.91 55.72
CA ARG A 456 -2.46 -70.05 54.26
C ARG A 456 -1.47 -71.16 53.89
N LEU A 457 -0.54 -71.48 54.78
CA LEU A 457 0.46 -72.55 54.59
C LEU A 457 -0.03 -73.91 55.10
N GLU A 458 -1.07 -73.96 55.96
CA GLU A 458 -1.77 -75.19 56.31
C GLU A 458 -2.51 -75.77 55.08
N GLY A 459 -2.14 -76.99 54.67
CA GLY A 459 -2.65 -77.63 53.43
C GLY A 459 -1.66 -77.59 52.26
N SER A 460 -0.52 -76.93 52.40
CA SER A 460 0.54 -76.88 51.37
C SER A 460 1.08 -78.27 51.02
N SER A 461 1.01 -79.24 51.95
CA SER A 461 1.46 -80.63 51.72
C SER A 461 0.58 -81.40 50.72
N THR A 462 -0.72 -81.17 50.69
CA THR A 462 -1.64 -81.82 49.72
C THR A 462 -1.56 -81.14 48.35
N ARG A 463 -1.42 -79.81 48.32
CA ARG A 463 -1.20 -79.06 47.08
C ARG A 463 0.14 -79.41 46.41
N LEU A 464 1.17 -79.76 47.18
CA LEU A 464 2.47 -80.20 46.64
C LEU A 464 2.37 -81.52 45.86
N GLN A 465 1.53 -82.46 46.33
CA GLN A 465 1.27 -83.73 45.62
C GLN A 465 0.41 -83.53 44.37
N GLU A 466 -0.59 -82.63 44.42
CA GLU A 466 -1.39 -82.25 43.25
C GLU A 466 -0.54 -81.55 42.18
N LEU A 467 0.32 -80.61 42.59
CA LEU A 467 1.25 -79.92 41.70
C LEU A 467 2.28 -80.87 41.08
N GLU A 468 2.69 -81.93 41.77
CA GLU A 468 3.52 -82.98 41.17
C GLU A 468 2.80 -83.72 40.04
N MET A 469 1.52 -84.03 40.22
CA MET A 469 0.71 -84.69 39.19
C MET A 469 0.38 -83.74 38.02
N GLU A 470 0.01 -82.48 38.31
CA GLU A 470 -0.19 -81.42 37.31
C GLU A 470 1.07 -81.18 36.48
N LEU A 471 2.26 -81.17 37.11
CA LEU A 471 3.53 -81.01 36.42
C LEU A 471 3.79 -82.15 35.42
N THR A 472 3.55 -83.40 35.82
CA THR A 472 3.75 -84.54 34.91
C THR A 472 2.81 -84.53 33.71
N ASN A 473 1.60 -83.99 33.85
CA ASN A 473 0.65 -83.84 32.75
C ASN A 473 1.04 -82.68 31.82
N ALA A 474 1.40 -81.53 32.39
CA ALA A 474 1.85 -80.36 31.62
C ALA A 474 3.16 -80.65 30.85
N GLU A 475 4.08 -81.43 31.42
CA GLU A 475 5.30 -81.88 30.73
C GLU A 475 4.98 -82.79 29.53
N ARG A 476 3.98 -83.68 29.65
CA ARG A 476 3.53 -84.56 28.56
C ARG A 476 2.82 -83.78 27.44
N GLU A 477 2.00 -82.79 27.78
CA GLU A 477 1.34 -81.91 26.79
C GLU A 477 2.35 -81.04 26.04
N LEU A 478 3.37 -80.53 26.74
CA LEU A 478 4.48 -79.80 26.12
C LEU A 478 5.26 -80.69 25.15
N GLU A 479 5.57 -81.94 25.52
CA GLU A 479 6.29 -82.88 24.66
C GLU A 479 5.50 -83.19 23.38
N SER A 480 4.19 -83.42 23.49
CA SER A 480 3.30 -83.61 22.34
C SER A 480 3.20 -82.37 21.42
N ALA A 481 3.16 -81.16 22.00
CA ALA A 481 3.15 -79.92 21.23
C ALA A 481 4.49 -79.64 20.51
N VAL A 482 5.61 -80.08 21.09
CA VAL A 482 6.93 -79.98 20.45
C VAL A 482 7.07 -80.98 19.30
N GLU A 483 6.61 -82.22 19.46
CA GLU A 483 6.65 -83.25 18.41
C GLU A 483 5.71 -82.95 17.22
N SER A 484 4.58 -82.30 17.47
CA SER A 484 3.60 -81.93 16.43
C SER A 484 3.89 -80.60 15.71
N SER A 485 4.94 -79.88 16.11
CA SER A 485 5.29 -78.56 15.57
C SER A 485 6.08 -78.64 14.27
N ASN A 486 5.59 -77.96 13.21
CA ASN A 486 6.26 -77.82 11.90
C ASN A 486 6.88 -76.42 11.71
N VAL A 487 7.47 -75.86 12.77
CA VAL A 487 8.08 -74.51 12.75
C VAL A 487 9.21 -74.41 11.73
N ASP A 488 10.02 -75.45 11.56
CA ASP A 488 11.16 -75.42 10.63
C ASP A 488 10.74 -75.51 9.16
N GLY A 489 9.66 -76.25 8.84
CA GLY A 489 9.04 -76.24 7.51
C GLY A 489 8.43 -74.88 7.16
N LEU A 490 7.72 -74.26 8.11
CA LEU A 490 7.17 -72.91 7.93
C LEU A 490 8.27 -71.84 7.76
N LYS A 491 9.40 -71.95 8.46
CA LYS A 491 10.56 -71.07 8.27
C LYS A 491 11.16 -71.19 6.86
N ALA A 492 11.24 -72.40 6.32
CA ALA A 492 11.70 -72.63 4.95
C ALA A 492 10.76 -71.98 3.91
N GLU A 493 9.44 -72.13 4.08
CA GLU A 493 8.45 -71.46 3.22
C GLU A 493 8.52 -69.92 3.32
N VAL A 494 8.77 -69.36 4.50
CA VAL A 494 8.98 -67.92 4.69
C VAL A 494 10.24 -67.44 3.95
N LEU A 495 11.32 -68.21 3.96
CA LEU A 495 12.54 -67.88 3.20
C LEU A 495 12.29 -67.90 1.68
N GLU A 496 11.47 -68.82 1.19
CA GLU A 496 11.11 -68.92 -0.22
C GLU A 496 10.19 -67.77 -0.66
N LEU A 497 9.19 -67.43 0.16
CA LEU A 497 8.36 -66.24 -0.03
C LEU A 497 9.19 -64.95 0.04
N GLN A 498 10.24 -64.91 0.86
CA GLN A 498 11.15 -63.76 0.97
C GLN A 498 12.04 -63.61 -0.27
N LYS A 499 12.47 -64.71 -0.91
CA LYS A 499 13.14 -64.67 -2.23
C LYS A 499 12.18 -64.18 -3.32
N SER A 500 10.96 -64.72 -3.37
CA SER A 500 9.92 -64.28 -4.31
C SER A 500 9.59 -62.78 -4.14
N LYS A 501 9.51 -62.30 -2.89
CA LYS A 501 9.33 -60.88 -2.58
C LYS A 501 10.47 -60.02 -3.14
N ALA A 502 11.72 -60.43 -2.93
CA ALA A 502 12.88 -59.70 -3.44
C ALA A 502 12.92 -59.64 -4.99
N GLU A 503 12.49 -60.70 -5.66
CA GLU A 503 12.37 -60.74 -7.13
C GLU A 503 11.27 -59.82 -7.65
N LEU A 504 10.10 -59.81 -7.00
CA LEU A 504 8.99 -58.91 -7.32
C LEU A 504 9.38 -57.44 -7.08
N GLU A 505 10.06 -57.13 -5.98
CA GLU A 505 10.59 -55.78 -5.72
C GLU A 505 11.63 -55.36 -6.78
N ARG A 506 12.46 -56.30 -7.27
CA ARG A 506 13.42 -56.01 -8.35
C ARG A 506 12.70 -55.72 -9.66
N LYS A 507 11.66 -56.49 -10.01
CA LYS A 507 10.81 -56.24 -11.19
C LYS A 507 10.08 -54.91 -11.09
N LEU A 508 9.58 -54.56 -9.90
CA LEU A 508 8.89 -53.30 -9.67
C LEU A 508 9.81 -52.09 -9.86
N ARG A 509 11.06 -52.18 -9.36
CA ARG A 509 12.11 -51.16 -9.61
C ARG A 509 12.47 -51.03 -11.09
N GLN A 510 12.48 -52.13 -11.84
CA GLN A 510 12.72 -52.10 -13.29
C GLN A 510 11.56 -51.43 -14.03
N LEU A 511 10.32 -51.75 -13.68
CA LEU A 511 9.12 -51.10 -14.24
C LEU A 511 9.04 -49.62 -13.87
N ASP A 512 9.51 -49.21 -12.68
CA ASP A 512 9.63 -47.80 -12.29
C ASP A 512 10.61 -47.03 -13.17
N GLN A 513 11.80 -47.61 -13.43
CA GLN A 513 12.79 -47.01 -14.35
C GLN A 513 12.27 -46.96 -15.80
N GLU A 514 11.57 -47.99 -16.24
CA GLU A 514 10.90 -48.01 -17.56
C GLU A 514 9.79 -46.95 -17.64
N MET A 515 9.04 -46.72 -16.56
CA MET A 515 7.99 -45.71 -16.52
C MET A 515 8.55 -44.28 -16.47
N GLU A 516 9.66 -44.04 -15.76
CA GLU A 516 10.37 -42.76 -15.77
C GLU A 516 10.93 -42.44 -17.16
N THR A 517 11.54 -43.41 -17.82
CA THR A 517 12.04 -43.24 -19.20
C THR A 517 10.88 -42.98 -20.17
N LEU A 518 9.79 -43.73 -20.13
CA LEU A 518 8.61 -43.48 -20.97
C LEU A 518 7.94 -42.11 -20.69
N ASN A 519 7.89 -41.66 -19.45
CA ASN A 519 7.37 -40.34 -19.09
C ASN A 519 8.27 -39.21 -19.60
N THR A 520 9.59 -39.34 -19.49
CA THR A 520 10.54 -38.37 -20.04
C THR A 520 10.45 -38.32 -21.57
N HIS A 521 10.31 -39.45 -22.25
CA HIS A 521 10.08 -39.50 -23.70
C HIS A 521 8.76 -38.86 -24.12
N THR A 522 7.70 -39.03 -23.34
CA THR A 522 6.40 -38.38 -23.61
C THR A 522 6.49 -36.87 -23.46
N SER A 523 7.20 -36.39 -22.42
CA SER A 523 7.48 -34.95 -22.25
C SER A 523 8.30 -34.38 -23.41
N VAL A 524 9.34 -35.08 -23.86
CA VAL A 524 10.16 -34.68 -25.01
C VAL A 524 9.34 -34.68 -26.30
N ARG A 525 8.42 -35.63 -26.48
CA ARG A 525 7.50 -35.69 -27.63
C ARG A 525 6.52 -34.51 -27.64
N THR A 526 5.92 -34.16 -26.51
CA THR A 526 5.04 -32.99 -26.41
C THR A 526 5.79 -31.70 -26.71
N GLN A 527 7.03 -31.55 -26.19
CA GLN A 527 7.89 -30.42 -26.53
C GLN A 527 8.25 -30.40 -28.03
N MET A 528 8.49 -31.55 -28.64
CA MET A 528 8.77 -31.67 -30.07
C MET A 528 7.55 -31.28 -30.92
N ASP A 529 6.34 -31.68 -30.54
CA ASP A 529 5.11 -31.31 -31.25
C ASP A 529 4.81 -29.81 -31.14
N MET A 530 5.07 -29.20 -29.98
CA MET A 530 5.01 -27.74 -29.82
C MET A 530 6.02 -27.01 -30.72
N LEU A 531 7.27 -27.49 -30.78
CA LEU A 531 8.30 -26.90 -31.64
C LEU A 531 7.98 -27.09 -33.14
N LYS A 532 7.39 -28.24 -33.52
CA LYS A 532 6.91 -28.47 -34.90
C LYS A 532 5.79 -27.51 -35.26
N LYS A 533 4.86 -27.22 -34.35
CA LYS A 533 3.81 -26.22 -34.56
C LYS A 533 4.38 -24.81 -34.71
N ASP A 534 5.33 -24.42 -33.86
CA ASP A 534 6.02 -23.12 -33.97
C ASP A 534 6.78 -22.99 -35.30
N LYS A 535 7.39 -24.09 -35.77
CA LYS A 535 7.99 -24.16 -37.11
C LYS A 535 6.95 -23.90 -38.20
N THR A 536 5.82 -24.60 -38.20
CA THR A 536 4.78 -24.42 -39.22
C THR A 536 4.19 -23.02 -39.22
N ASP A 537 3.98 -22.43 -38.04
CA ASP A 537 3.44 -21.07 -37.90
C ASP A 537 4.41 -20.03 -38.48
N LYS A 538 5.72 -20.17 -38.20
CA LYS A 538 6.76 -19.27 -38.74
C LYS A 538 6.98 -19.46 -40.25
N GLU A 539 6.93 -20.70 -40.76
CA GLU A 539 6.97 -20.97 -42.20
C GLU A 539 5.81 -20.29 -42.94
N GLU A 540 4.61 -20.30 -42.34
CA GLU A 540 3.45 -19.64 -42.90
C GLU A 540 3.60 -18.10 -42.92
N GLN A 541 4.19 -17.50 -41.88
CA GLN A 541 4.47 -16.05 -41.89
C GLN A 541 5.48 -15.67 -42.99
N VAL A 542 6.54 -16.46 -43.18
CA VAL A 542 7.49 -16.27 -44.27
C VAL A 542 6.80 -16.39 -45.63
N ARG A 543 5.91 -17.37 -45.79
CA ARG A 543 5.14 -17.57 -47.03
C ARG A 543 4.22 -16.38 -47.33
N LYS A 544 3.52 -15.85 -46.33
CA LYS A 544 2.67 -14.66 -46.46
C LYS A 544 3.46 -13.44 -46.93
N ILE A 545 4.60 -13.16 -46.29
CA ILE A 545 5.45 -12.03 -46.67
C ILE A 545 5.97 -12.18 -48.10
N LYS A 546 6.41 -13.39 -48.48
CA LYS A 546 6.82 -13.67 -49.86
C LYS A 546 5.68 -13.41 -50.84
N SER A 547 4.50 -13.97 -50.60
CA SER A 547 3.35 -13.78 -51.49
C SER A 547 2.91 -12.32 -51.66
N ARG A 548 3.01 -11.52 -50.59
CA ARG A 548 2.58 -10.12 -50.57
C ARG A 548 3.46 -9.22 -51.43
N HIS A 549 4.77 -9.44 -51.42
CA HIS A 549 5.75 -8.57 -52.07
C HIS A 549 6.43 -9.21 -53.28
N ASN A 550 5.99 -10.41 -53.70
CA ASN A 550 6.63 -11.14 -54.79
C ASN A 550 6.60 -10.35 -56.10
N GLU A 551 5.44 -9.83 -56.49
CA GLU A 551 5.30 -9.07 -57.75
C GLU A 551 6.12 -7.79 -57.72
N ASP A 552 6.04 -7.02 -56.63
CA ASP A 552 6.77 -5.76 -56.48
C ASP A 552 8.29 -5.98 -56.54
N LEU A 553 8.83 -6.91 -55.74
CA LEU A 553 10.27 -7.11 -55.64
C LEU A 553 10.88 -7.82 -56.84
N VAL A 554 10.16 -8.77 -57.44
CA VAL A 554 10.60 -9.44 -58.67
C VAL A 554 10.55 -8.49 -59.85
N SER A 555 9.58 -7.57 -59.92
CA SER A 555 9.55 -6.53 -60.95
C SER A 555 10.74 -5.56 -60.86
N LEU A 556 11.18 -5.24 -59.63
CA LEU A 556 12.27 -4.30 -59.38
C LEU A 556 13.67 -4.93 -59.49
N LEU A 557 13.87 -6.14 -58.96
CA LEU A 557 15.18 -6.80 -58.87
C LEU A 557 15.33 -8.05 -59.76
N GLY A 558 14.26 -8.55 -60.37
CA GLY A 558 14.26 -9.78 -61.19
C GLY A 558 14.16 -11.09 -60.39
N HIS A 559 14.42 -11.05 -59.09
CA HIS A 559 14.26 -12.15 -58.15
C HIS A 559 13.82 -11.62 -56.78
N PHE A 560 13.40 -12.51 -55.88
CA PHE A 560 13.07 -12.12 -54.50
C PHE A 560 14.37 -11.94 -53.69
N PRO A 561 14.77 -10.71 -53.32
CA PRO A 561 16.06 -10.46 -52.70
C PRO A 561 16.08 -10.84 -51.23
N ASN A 562 17.28 -11.09 -50.69
CA ASN A 562 17.48 -11.09 -49.24
C ASN A 562 17.55 -9.65 -48.69
N LYS A 563 17.50 -9.50 -47.36
CA LYS A 563 17.50 -8.19 -46.70
C LYS A 563 18.67 -7.30 -47.17
N LYS A 564 19.87 -7.85 -47.25
CA LYS A 564 21.08 -7.12 -47.60
C LYS A 564 21.08 -6.68 -49.07
N GLU A 565 20.68 -7.57 -49.96
CA GLU A 565 20.52 -7.27 -51.39
C GLU A 565 19.51 -6.14 -51.63
N LEU A 566 18.39 -6.12 -50.90
CA LEU A 566 17.42 -5.04 -51.01
C LEU A 566 17.98 -3.72 -50.46
N GLU A 567 18.67 -3.73 -49.32
CA GLU A 567 19.30 -2.54 -48.74
C GLU A 567 20.38 -1.96 -49.68
N ASP A 568 21.21 -2.81 -50.26
CA ASP A 568 22.25 -2.42 -51.22
C ASP A 568 21.63 -1.83 -52.51
N TRP A 569 20.54 -2.43 -53.01
CA TRP A 569 19.81 -1.92 -54.17
C TRP A 569 19.15 -0.58 -53.89
N ILE A 570 18.47 -0.42 -52.74
CA ILE A 570 17.88 0.87 -52.33
C ILE A 570 18.97 1.93 -52.28
N HIS A 571 20.13 1.62 -51.68
CA HIS A 571 21.23 2.57 -51.58
C HIS A 571 21.84 2.93 -52.95
N ALA A 572 21.94 1.97 -53.88
CA ALA A 572 22.34 2.23 -55.25
C ALA A 572 21.33 3.15 -55.96
N LYS A 573 20.03 2.91 -55.84
CA LYS A 573 18.97 3.78 -56.37
C LYS A 573 18.97 5.17 -55.74
N SER A 574 19.18 5.29 -54.42
CA SER A 574 19.32 6.61 -53.78
C SER A 574 20.49 7.41 -54.36
N LYS A 575 21.60 6.75 -54.73
CA LYS A 575 22.73 7.40 -55.41
C LYS A 575 22.38 7.83 -56.84
N GLU A 576 21.66 6.99 -57.59
CA GLU A 576 21.15 7.36 -58.92
C GLU A 576 20.23 8.58 -58.84
N ILE A 577 19.23 8.57 -57.96
CA ILE A 577 18.32 9.69 -57.69
C ILE A 577 19.11 10.98 -57.37
N LYS A 578 20.15 10.86 -56.53
CA LYS A 578 21.00 12.00 -56.19
C LYS A 578 21.75 12.53 -57.42
N SER A 579 22.31 11.65 -58.25
CA SER A 579 22.98 12.02 -59.50
C SER A 579 22.02 12.71 -60.48
N THR A 580 20.81 12.17 -60.66
CA THR A 580 19.76 12.78 -61.50
C THR A 580 19.37 14.16 -60.98
N ARG A 581 19.18 14.33 -59.66
CA ARG A 581 18.93 15.65 -59.05
C ARG A 581 20.07 16.65 -59.27
N GLU A 582 21.33 16.20 -59.18
CA GLU A 582 22.49 17.05 -59.44
C GLU A 582 22.57 17.47 -60.92
N LYS A 583 22.25 16.57 -61.86
CA LYS A 583 22.14 16.90 -63.29
C LYS A 583 21.02 17.91 -63.56
N LEU A 584 19.84 17.67 -63.00
CA LEU A 584 18.66 18.54 -63.11
C LEU A 584 18.97 19.95 -62.55
N ALA A 585 19.68 20.04 -61.42
CA ALA A 585 20.12 21.31 -60.86
C ALA A 585 21.11 22.06 -61.76
N LYS A 586 22.01 21.35 -62.47
CA LYS A 586 22.92 21.95 -63.46
C LYS A 586 22.14 22.50 -64.66
N ILE A 587 21.25 21.69 -65.24
CA ILE A 587 20.43 22.07 -66.39
C ILE A 587 19.54 23.28 -66.04
N ASN A 588 18.92 23.30 -64.86
CA ASN A 588 18.13 24.45 -64.39
C ASN A 588 18.96 25.73 -64.22
N LYS A 589 20.23 25.61 -63.79
CA LYS A 589 21.15 26.75 -63.69
C LYS A 589 21.52 27.27 -65.08
N GLU A 590 21.77 26.38 -66.04
CA GLU A 590 22.04 26.73 -67.43
C GLU A 590 20.81 27.40 -68.06
N LEU A 591 19.60 26.85 -67.84
CA LEU A 591 18.34 27.41 -68.31
C LEU A 591 18.11 28.83 -67.76
N ALA A 592 18.31 29.04 -66.45
CA ALA A 592 18.20 30.37 -65.83
C ALA A 592 19.19 31.38 -66.44
N SER A 593 20.43 30.95 -66.72
CA SER A 593 21.42 31.81 -67.38
C SER A 593 21.08 32.10 -68.85
N GLY A 594 20.53 31.11 -69.57
CA GLY A 594 19.97 31.27 -70.91
C GLY A 594 18.83 32.28 -70.93
N GLU A 595 17.87 32.19 -70.00
CA GLU A 595 16.76 33.13 -69.87
C GLU A 595 17.23 34.55 -69.56
N GLN A 596 18.27 34.71 -68.72
CA GLN A 596 18.89 36.01 -68.46
C GLN A 596 19.54 36.57 -69.74
N ASN A 597 20.28 35.75 -70.49
CA ASN A 597 20.91 36.14 -71.75
C ASN A 597 19.86 36.56 -72.80
N LYS A 598 18.72 35.84 -72.87
CA LYS A 598 17.58 36.21 -73.72
C LYS A 598 17.05 37.60 -73.38
N ARG A 599 16.84 37.89 -72.09
CA ARG A 599 16.38 39.21 -71.62
C ARG A 599 17.39 40.30 -71.98
N HIS A 600 18.69 40.06 -71.74
CA HIS A 600 19.75 41.01 -72.05
C HIS A 600 19.82 41.31 -73.56
N CYS A 601 19.85 40.29 -74.41
CA CYS A 601 19.87 40.47 -75.87
C CYS A 601 18.60 41.19 -76.37
N SER A 602 17.44 40.88 -75.81
CA SER A 602 16.17 41.53 -76.18
C SER A 602 16.16 43.02 -75.81
N VAL A 603 16.69 43.39 -74.64
CA VAL A 603 16.81 44.80 -74.22
C VAL A 603 17.83 45.54 -75.09
N GLU A 604 18.97 44.94 -75.40
CA GLU A 604 19.99 45.53 -76.27
C GLU A 604 19.48 45.73 -77.70
N ILE A 605 18.74 44.77 -78.27
CA ILE A 605 18.09 44.92 -79.58
C ILE A 605 17.14 46.12 -79.55
N ARG A 606 16.26 46.23 -78.55
CA ARG A 606 15.33 47.38 -78.44
C ARG A 606 16.08 48.71 -78.35
N ARG A 607 17.17 48.77 -77.58
CA ARG A 607 18.01 49.98 -77.44
C ARG A 607 18.63 50.38 -78.78
N LYS A 608 19.18 49.41 -79.51
CA LYS A 608 19.82 49.62 -80.81
C LYS A 608 18.80 49.96 -81.91
N GLU A 609 17.61 49.38 -81.88
CA GLU A 609 16.49 49.74 -82.76
C GLU A 609 16.01 51.18 -82.51
N GLN A 610 15.88 51.59 -81.25
CA GLN A 610 15.57 52.99 -80.90
C GLN A 610 16.67 53.96 -81.36
N GLN A 611 17.93 53.58 -81.20
CA GLN A 611 19.07 54.37 -81.67
C GLN A 611 19.07 54.51 -83.20
N LEU A 612 18.81 53.40 -83.93
CA LEU A 612 18.69 53.39 -85.38
C LEU A 612 17.56 54.31 -85.83
N ALA A 613 16.37 54.20 -85.23
CA ALA A 613 15.23 55.05 -85.55
C ALA A 613 15.53 56.54 -85.34
N GLY A 614 16.18 56.90 -84.22
CA GLY A 614 16.58 58.28 -83.95
C GLY A 614 17.65 58.82 -84.90
N TYR A 615 18.53 57.97 -85.44
CA TYR A 615 19.49 58.37 -86.48
C TYR A 615 18.85 58.48 -87.86
N GLU A 616 17.95 57.57 -88.24
CA GLU A 616 17.19 57.63 -89.48
C GLU A 616 16.32 58.90 -89.53
N GLU A 617 15.68 59.29 -88.41
CA GLU A 617 14.91 60.53 -88.28
C GLU A 617 15.78 61.78 -88.51
N LYS A 618 16.98 61.83 -87.91
CA LYS A 618 17.93 62.95 -88.09
C LYS A 618 18.41 63.09 -89.53
N VAL A 619 18.66 61.97 -90.23
CA VAL A 619 19.07 61.99 -91.63
C VAL A 619 17.91 62.42 -92.53
N PHE A 620 16.70 61.93 -92.27
CA PHE A 620 15.50 62.27 -93.03
C PHE A 620 15.18 63.77 -92.96
N ASN A 621 15.26 64.39 -91.78
CA ASN A 621 14.95 65.80 -91.58
C ASN A 621 15.84 66.76 -92.40
N VAL A 622 17.08 66.39 -92.74
CA VAL A 622 18.03 67.25 -93.48
C VAL A 622 18.05 66.94 -94.98
N CYS A 623 17.90 65.66 -95.36
CA CYS A 623 18.02 65.24 -96.75
C CYS A 623 16.68 65.37 -97.49
N GLY A 624 15.55 65.15 -96.82
CA GLY A 624 14.22 65.08 -97.45
C GLY A 624 13.99 63.82 -98.30
N SER A 625 14.99 62.95 -98.38
CA SER A 625 14.93 61.63 -99.01
C SER A 625 15.83 60.63 -98.26
N GLN A 626 15.74 59.34 -98.61
CA GLN A 626 16.56 58.28 -98.01
C GLN A 626 17.94 58.12 -98.66
N ASP A 627 18.17 58.70 -99.85
CA ASP A 627 19.43 58.52 -100.58
C ASP A 627 20.38 59.72 -100.38
N PHE A 628 21.08 59.68 -99.25
CA PHE A 628 22.06 60.70 -98.86
C PHE A 628 23.15 60.92 -99.92
N GLN A 629 23.62 59.87 -100.61
CA GLN A 629 24.69 60.00 -101.59
C GLN A 629 24.17 60.64 -102.88
N GLN A 630 22.98 60.25 -103.34
CA GLN A 630 22.37 60.83 -104.52
C GLN A 630 22.03 62.31 -104.30
N ASP A 631 21.48 62.67 -103.14
CA ASP A 631 21.12 64.06 -102.83
C ASP A 631 22.36 64.94 -102.61
N LEU A 632 23.42 64.40 -102.00
CA LEU A 632 24.70 65.10 -101.90
C LEU A 632 25.34 65.30 -103.28
N GLY A 633 25.23 64.31 -104.17
CA GLY A 633 25.71 64.40 -105.56
C GLY A 633 24.95 65.46 -106.36
N LYS A 634 23.61 65.44 -106.31
CA LYS A 634 22.76 66.48 -106.92
C LYS A 634 23.09 67.87 -106.38
N LEU A 635 23.26 68.01 -105.06
CA LEU A 635 23.62 69.29 -104.44
C LEU A 635 25.01 69.77 -104.87
N GLN A 636 25.97 68.86 -105.06
CA GLN A 636 27.31 69.18 -105.58
C GLN A 636 27.27 69.62 -107.05
N GLU A 637 26.52 68.92 -107.89
CA GLU A 637 26.30 69.32 -109.29
C GLU A 637 25.60 70.69 -109.37
N ASP A 638 24.59 70.92 -108.54
CA ASP A 638 23.87 72.19 -108.48
C ASP A 638 24.76 73.32 -107.95
N LEU A 639 25.63 73.04 -106.98
CA LEU A 639 26.66 73.98 -106.52
C LEU A 639 27.64 74.31 -107.65
N GLU A 640 28.08 73.31 -108.42
CA GLU A 640 28.98 73.52 -109.55
C GLU A 640 28.32 74.33 -110.68
N LYS A 641 27.04 74.03 -111.00
CA LYS A 641 26.24 74.82 -111.96
C LYS A 641 26.08 76.26 -111.49
N THR A 642 25.67 76.48 -110.23
CA THR A 642 25.49 77.82 -109.66
C THR A 642 26.83 78.57 -109.56
N SER A 643 27.93 77.88 -109.25
CA SER A 643 29.29 78.44 -109.24
C SER A 643 29.76 78.83 -110.64
N LYS A 644 29.57 77.98 -111.65
CA LYS A 644 29.86 78.29 -113.06
C LYS A 644 29.03 79.46 -113.57
N GLN A 645 27.74 79.51 -113.21
CA GLN A 645 26.88 80.65 -113.51
C GLN A 645 27.39 81.94 -112.86
N ARG A 646 27.78 81.90 -111.59
CA ARG A 646 28.41 83.04 -110.90
C ARG A 646 29.69 83.48 -111.61
N ALA A 647 30.57 82.54 -111.96
CA ALA A 647 31.83 82.82 -112.65
C ALA A 647 31.60 83.43 -114.04
N MET A 648 30.62 82.93 -114.80
CA MET A 648 30.23 83.48 -116.09
C MET A 648 29.66 84.90 -115.96
N LEU A 649 28.77 85.14 -114.98
CA LEU A 649 28.19 86.46 -114.73
C LEU A 649 29.26 87.46 -114.25
N ALA A 650 30.16 87.04 -113.34
CA ALA A 650 31.26 87.87 -112.86
C ALA A 650 32.28 88.17 -113.97
N GLY A 651 32.64 87.16 -114.77
CA GLY A 651 33.55 87.30 -115.91
C GLY A 651 32.97 88.20 -117.01
N ALA A 652 31.70 88.00 -117.37
CA ALA A 652 31.00 88.90 -118.29
C ALA A 652 30.96 90.33 -117.75
N THR A 653 30.66 90.51 -116.45
CA THR A 653 30.68 91.84 -115.82
C THR A 653 32.05 92.50 -115.98
N ALA A 654 33.14 91.79 -115.69
CA ALA A 654 34.49 92.32 -115.80
C ALA A 654 34.87 92.67 -117.25
N VAL A 655 34.60 91.77 -118.20
CA VAL A 655 34.97 91.95 -119.62
C VAL A 655 34.18 93.09 -120.26
N TYR A 656 32.86 93.11 -120.11
CA TYR A 656 32.04 94.17 -120.71
C TYR A 656 32.32 95.54 -120.05
N THR A 657 32.59 95.60 -118.75
CA THR A 657 32.98 96.85 -118.09
C THR A 657 34.31 97.37 -118.62
N GLN A 658 35.29 96.47 -118.82
CA GLN A 658 36.59 96.81 -119.40
C GLN A 658 36.48 97.29 -120.86
N PHE A 659 35.62 96.65 -121.66
CA PHE A 659 35.37 97.06 -123.04
C PHE A 659 34.67 98.42 -123.09
N ILE A 660 33.70 98.67 -122.22
CA ILE A 660 33.05 99.98 -122.14
C ILE A 660 34.07 101.05 -121.75
N SER A 661 34.93 100.82 -120.76
CA SER A 661 35.96 101.81 -120.38
C SER A 661 36.96 102.08 -121.50
N GLN A 662 37.38 101.05 -122.27
CA GLN A 662 38.26 101.25 -123.43
C GLN A 662 37.59 102.06 -124.53
N LEU A 663 36.27 101.91 -124.71
CA LEU A 663 35.50 102.64 -125.70
C LEU A 663 35.14 104.07 -125.27
N THR A 664 35.14 104.38 -123.97
CA THR A 664 34.81 105.73 -123.45
C THR A 664 36.03 106.58 -123.11
N ASP A 665 37.14 105.97 -122.69
CA ASP A 665 38.24 106.69 -122.02
C ASP A 665 39.52 106.83 -122.89
N GLU A 666 39.71 106.03 -123.95
CA GLU A 666 40.91 106.06 -124.80
C GLU A 666 40.72 106.90 -126.10
N GLY A 667 41.66 107.81 -126.38
CA GLY A 667 41.53 108.93 -127.33
C GLY A 667 41.49 108.62 -128.84
N GLU A 668 41.32 107.36 -129.24
CA GLU A 668 40.95 106.95 -130.60
C GLU A 668 40.00 105.73 -130.52
N PRO A 669 38.68 105.90 -130.73
CA PRO A 669 37.74 104.81 -130.51
C PRO A 669 37.87 103.73 -131.59
N CYS A 670 38.43 102.59 -131.19
CA CYS A 670 38.47 101.38 -132.00
C CYS A 670 37.83 100.21 -131.23
N CYS A 671 37.36 99.19 -131.95
CA CYS A 671 36.72 98.04 -131.32
C CYS A 671 37.73 97.28 -130.42
N PRO A 672 37.44 97.04 -129.13
CA PRO A 672 38.38 96.42 -128.19
C PRO A 672 38.69 94.94 -128.50
N VAL A 673 37.94 94.31 -129.40
CA VAL A 673 38.14 92.92 -129.82
C VAL A 673 38.92 92.81 -131.13
N CYS A 674 38.57 93.61 -132.14
CA CYS A 674 39.14 93.48 -133.49
C CYS A 674 39.97 94.69 -133.94
N GLN A 675 40.13 95.70 -133.09
CA GLN A 675 40.91 96.92 -133.30
C GLN A 675 40.52 97.72 -134.56
N ARG A 676 39.34 97.46 -135.12
CA ARG A 676 38.79 98.26 -136.23
C ARG A 676 38.32 99.62 -135.71
N VAL A 677 38.78 100.69 -136.35
CA VAL A 677 38.31 102.05 -136.08
C VAL A 677 36.85 102.18 -136.48
N PHE A 678 36.03 102.83 -135.67
CA PHE A 678 34.62 103.04 -135.99
C PHE A 678 34.47 104.10 -137.10
N PRO A 679 33.74 103.80 -138.20
CA PRO A 679 33.53 104.74 -139.30
C PRO A 679 32.73 105.99 -138.91
N SER A 680 31.89 105.89 -137.86
CA SER A 680 31.08 106.99 -137.35
C SER A 680 30.87 106.91 -135.83
N GLU A 681 30.68 108.06 -135.20
CA GLU A 681 30.37 108.17 -133.76
C GLU A 681 29.04 107.47 -133.38
N ALA A 682 28.09 107.39 -134.33
CA ALA A 682 26.84 106.67 -134.13
C ALA A 682 27.07 105.16 -133.94
N GLU A 683 27.95 104.55 -134.74
CA GLU A 683 28.31 103.13 -134.58
C GLU A 683 29.03 102.85 -133.25
N LEU A 684 29.86 103.79 -132.78
CA LEU A 684 30.49 103.68 -131.45
C LEU A 684 29.43 103.68 -130.33
N GLN A 685 28.49 104.62 -130.37
CA GLN A 685 27.43 104.72 -129.35
C GLN A 685 26.47 103.53 -129.39
N ASP A 686 26.15 102.99 -130.57
CA ASP A 686 25.33 101.78 -130.70
C ASP A 686 26.02 100.57 -130.05
N VAL A 687 27.34 100.43 -130.23
CA VAL A 687 28.12 99.35 -129.60
C VAL A 687 28.20 99.55 -128.08
N ILE A 688 28.43 100.77 -127.59
CA ILE A 688 28.43 101.06 -126.15
C ILE A 688 27.03 100.78 -125.55
N SER A 689 25.97 101.21 -126.20
CA SER A 689 24.58 100.97 -125.79
C SER A 689 24.24 99.48 -125.77
N ASP A 690 24.66 98.71 -126.77
CA ASP A 690 24.52 97.24 -126.79
C ASP A 690 25.27 96.59 -125.61
N MET A 691 26.51 97.00 -125.33
CA MET A 691 27.29 96.49 -124.19
C MET A 691 26.69 96.89 -122.82
N GLN A 692 26.22 98.13 -122.67
CA GLN A 692 25.56 98.61 -121.45
C GLN A 692 24.21 97.91 -121.22
N SER A 693 23.44 97.67 -122.29
CA SER A 693 22.17 96.92 -122.20
C SER A 693 22.40 95.48 -121.75
N LYS A 694 23.50 94.85 -122.19
CA LYS A 694 23.94 93.51 -121.78
C LYS A 694 24.37 93.46 -120.31
N LEU A 695 24.87 94.56 -119.73
CA LEU A 695 25.24 94.64 -118.31
C LEU A 695 24.09 94.98 -117.36
N ARG A 696 22.99 95.59 -117.82
CA ARG A 696 21.93 96.13 -116.95
C ARG A 696 21.32 95.11 -115.97
N LEU A 697 21.17 93.85 -116.38
CA LEU A 697 20.54 92.79 -115.57
C LEU A 697 21.54 91.82 -114.90
N VAL A 698 22.84 92.02 -115.11
CA VAL A 698 23.86 91.09 -114.63
C VAL A 698 24.13 91.22 -113.12
N PRO A 699 24.19 92.42 -112.51
CA PRO A 699 24.44 92.57 -111.06
C PRO A 699 23.36 91.92 -110.18
N ASP A 700 22.08 92.08 -110.52
CA ASP A 700 20.98 91.46 -109.76
C ASP A 700 20.99 89.94 -109.88
N LYS A 701 21.28 89.41 -111.09
CA LYS A 701 21.47 87.97 -111.30
C LYS A 701 22.68 87.45 -110.51
N LEU A 702 23.78 88.20 -110.46
CA LEU A 702 24.98 87.83 -109.70
C LEU A 702 24.67 87.75 -108.20
N LYS A 703 24.01 88.77 -107.63
CA LYS A 703 23.64 88.81 -106.20
C LYS A 703 22.69 87.66 -105.82
N ASN A 704 21.69 87.38 -106.66
CA ASN A 704 20.78 86.25 -106.43
C ASN A 704 21.53 84.91 -106.51
N THR A 705 22.41 84.74 -107.50
CA THR A 705 23.24 83.54 -107.66
C THR A 705 24.19 83.34 -106.47
N GLU A 706 24.76 84.41 -105.90
CA GLU A 706 25.61 84.34 -104.70
C GLU A 706 24.83 83.98 -103.42
N GLN A 707 23.61 84.48 -103.25
CA GLN A 707 22.76 84.09 -102.12
C GLN A 707 22.34 82.62 -102.22
N ASP A 708 22.00 82.16 -103.42
CA ASP A 708 21.64 80.76 -103.67
C ASP A 708 22.85 79.83 -103.47
N LEU A 709 24.05 80.26 -103.89
CA LEU A 709 25.30 79.56 -103.63
C LEU A 709 25.54 79.40 -102.12
N LYS A 710 25.44 80.48 -101.34
CA LYS A 710 25.60 80.42 -99.88
C LYS A 710 24.58 79.51 -99.19
N LYS A 711 23.31 79.49 -99.65
CA LYS A 711 22.29 78.58 -99.12
C LYS A 711 22.63 77.12 -99.43
N LYS A 712 23.04 76.81 -100.66
CA LYS A 712 23.45 75.47 -101.06
C LYS A 712 24.74 75.00 -100.37
N GLU A 713 25.69 75.90 -100.10
CA GLU A 713 26.91 75.63 -99.33
C GLU A 713 26.59 75.26 -97.88
N ARG A 714 25.73 76.04 -97.20
CA ARG A 714 25.29 75.70 -95.84
C ARG A 714 24.59 74.34 -95.78
N ARG A 715 23.70 74.07 -96.74
CA ARG A 715 23.03 72.76 -96.83
C ARG A 715 24.03 71.63 -97.07
N LYS A 716 25.09 71.85 -97.85
CA LYS A 716 26.16 70.88 -98.05
C LYS A 716 26.92 70.62 -96.75
N ASP A 717 27.24 71.66 -95.97
CA ASP A 717 27.94 71.50 -94.69
C ASP A 717 27.08 70.72 -93.67
N GLU A 718 25.77 71.03 -93.61
CA GLU A 718 24.79 70.28 -92.81
C GLU A 718 24.69 68.81 -93.23
N MET A 719 24.65 68.51 -94.53
CA MET A 719 24.68 67.13 -95.02
C MET A 719 26.02 66.46 -94.69
N MET A 720 27.16 67.12 -94.87
CA MET A 720 28.48 66.56 -94.57
C MET A 720 28.64 66.18 -93.08
N ALA A 721 28.04 66.96 -92.17
CA ALA A 721 28.01 66.65 -90.73
C ALA A 721 27.24 65.35 -90.40
N LEU A 722 26.34 64.89 -91.28
CA LEU A 722 25.56 63.66 -91.12
C LEU A 722 26.25 62.41 -91.67
N LYS A 723 27.36 62.55 -92.40
CA LYS A 723 28.10 61.41 -92.98
C LYS A 723 28.54 60.35 -91.93
N PRO A 724 29.05 60.72 -90.73
CA PRO A 724 29.36 59.75 -89.68
C PRO A 724 28.11 59.04 -89.14
N ILE A 725 26.99 59.77 -89.00
CA ILE A 725 25.71 59.22 -88.55
C ILE A 725 25.19 58.21 -89.58
N ARG A 726 25.33 58.49 -90.88
CA ARG A 726 24.98 57.54 -91.94
C ARG A 726 25.82 56.26 -91.88
N GLN A 727 27.11 56.37 -91.60
CA GLN A 727 27.97 55.18 -91.40
C GLN A 727 27.50 54.37 -90.19
N SER A 728 27.16 55.02 -89.08
CA SER A 728 26.60 54.35 -87.90
C SER A 728 25.24 53.69 -88.17
N ILE A 729 24.38 54.28 -89.02
CA ILE A 729 23.12 53.65 -89.46
C ILE A 729 23.39 52.35 -90.21
N VAL A 730 24.33 52.37 -91.16
CA VAL A 730 24.70 51.18 -91.94
C VAL A 730 25.27 50.09 -91.01
N GLU A 731 26.17 50.46 -90.11
CA GLU A 731 26.76 49.52 -89.14
C GLU A 731 25.70 48.91 -88.20
N LEU A 732 24.77 49.73 -87.69
CA LEU A 732 23.66 49.26 -86.86
C LEU A 732 22.72 48.32 -87.62
N LYS A 733 22.39 48.65 -88.87
CA LYS A 733 21.36 47.97 -89.67
C LYS A 733 21.87 46.69 -90.34
N GLU A 734 23.10 46.71 -90.85
CA GLU A 734 23.67 45.60 -91.63
C GLU A 734 24.51 44.64 -90.78
N LYS A 735 25.02 45.08 -89.62
CA LYS A 735 25.91 44.26 -88.77
C LYS A 735 25.36 44.04 -87.37
N GLU A 736 25.26 45.08 -86.55
CA GLU A 736 25.02 44.90 -85.11
C GLU A 736 23.63 44.30 -84.78
N LEU A 737 22.56 44.80 -85.40
CA LEU A 737 21.20 44.27 -85.17
C LEU A 737 21.04 42.83 -85.69
N PRO A 738 21.48 42.47 -86.92
CA PRO A 738 21.49 41.09 -87.38
C PRO A 738 22.29 40.14 -86.48
N GLU A 739 23.48 40.53 -86.03
CA GLU A 739 24.32 39.72 -85.11
C GLU A 739 23.59 39.47 -83.77
N LEU A 740 22.99 40.51 -83.17
CA LEU A 740 22.23 40.39 -81.94
C LEU A 740 20.96 39.53 -82.11
N ARG A 741 20.25 39.65 -83.24
CA ARG A 741 19.07 38.83 -83.55
C ARG A 741 19.44 37.36 -83.74
N ASN A 742 20.55 37.07 -84.43
CA ASN A 742 21.06 35.71 -84.57
C ASN A 742 21.46 35.13 -83.20
N ARG A 743 22.14 35.91 -82.36
CA ARG A 743 22.47 35.53 -80.99
C ARG A 743 21.21 35.22 -80.17
N LEU A 744 20.17 36.05 -80.27
CA LEU A 744 18.89 35.81 -79.59
C LEU A 744 18.21 34.52 -80.08
N GLN A 745 18.26 34.23 -81.37
CA GLN A 745 17.72 33.00 -81.95
C GLN A 745 18.45 31.75 -81.42
N ASN A 746 19.79 31.78 -81.34
CA ASN A 746 20.57 30.69 -80.78
C ASN A 746 20.25 30.46 -79.30
N VAL A 747 20.17 31.53 -78.50
CA VAL A 747 19.80 31.45 -77.08
C VAL A 747 18.39 30.89 -76.90
N ASN A 748 17.42 31.25 -77.77
CA ASN A 748 16.08 30.68 -77.70
C ASN A 748 16.07 29.17 -77.99
N ARG A 749 16.83 28.71 -79.00
CA ARG A 749 16.96 27.28 -79.31
C ARG A 749 17.61 26.51 -78.16
N ASP A 750 18.62 27.08 -77.52
CA ASP A 750 19.25 26.46 -76.36
C ASP A 750 18.30 26.40 -75.15
N ILE A 751 17.47 27.41 -74.93
CA ILE A 751 16.42 27.40 -73.89
C ILE A 751 15.40 26.28 -74.15
N GLU A 752 14.93 26.13 -75.39
CA GLU A 752 13.96 25.07 -75.74
C GLU A 752 14.55 23.67 -75.55
N ARG A 753 15.81 23.45 -75.97
CA ARG A 753 16.53 22.19 -75.69
C ARG A 753 16.62 21.93 -74.19
N LEU A 754 17.09 22.91 -73.42
CA LEU A 754 17.26 22.77 -71.97
C LEU A 754 15.93 22.52 -71.25
N LYS A 755 14.80 23.06 -71.74
CA LYS A 755 13.47 22.74 -71.20
C LYS A 755 13.09 21.27 -71.45
N GLY A 756 13.34 20.75 -72.65
CA GLY A 756 13.15 19.33 -72.94
C GLY A 756 14.02 18.44 -72.03
N ASP A 757 15.30 18.79 -71.86
CA ASP A 757 16.21 18.07 -70.96
C ASP A 757 15.72 18.09 -69.50
N VAL A 758 15.11 19.20 -69.03
CA VAL A 758 14.50 19.26 -67.68
C VAL A 758 13.33 18.30 -67.57
N GLU A 759 12.40 18.30 -68.53
CA GLU A 759 11.23 17.41 -68.51
C GLU A 759 11.65 15.92 -68.54
N GLU A 760 12.65 15.56 -69.35
CA GLU A 760 13.21 14.21 -69.40
C GLU A 760 13.85 13.80 -68.06
N GLN A 761 14.64 14.69 -67.43
CA GLN A 761 15.26 14.37 -66.14
C GLN A 761 14.24 14.35 -64.99
N GLU A 762 13.19 15.18 -65.03
CA GLU A 762 12.10 15.18 -64.04
C GLU A 762 11.27 13.89 -64.10
N THR A 763 10.93 13.43 -65.30
CA THR A 763 10.21 12.16 -65.51
C THR A 763 11.05 10.96 -65.08
N LEU A 764 12.34 10.93 -65.41
CA LEU A 764 13.28 9.92 -64.93
C LEU A 764 13.38 9.92 -63.39
N LEU A 765 13.52 11.10 -62.78
CA LEU A 765 13.59 11.25 -61.33
C LEU A 765 12.31 10.75 -60.64
N SER A 766 11.14 11.07 -61.19
CA SER A 766 9.86 10.59 -60.67
C SER A 766 9.76 9.06 -60.71
N THR A 767 10.21 8.45 -61.80
CA THR A 767 10.21 6.98 -61.96
C THR A 767 11.17 6.33 -60.95
N GLN A 768 12.41 6.82 -60.88
CA GLN A 768 13.41 6.31 -59.93
C GLN A 768 12.96 6.47 -58.46
N MET A 769 12.31 7.57 -58.11
CA MET A 769 11.76 7.78 -56.77
C MET A 769 10.62 6.81 -56.44
N SER A 770 9.71 6.56 -57.40
CA SER A 770 8.64 5.58 -57.22
C SER A 770 9.20 4.17 -57.01
N GLU A 771 10.20 3.76 -57.79
CA GLU A 771 10.88 2.47 -57.63
C GLU A 771 11.55 2.33 -56.26
N GLU A 772 12.23 3.38 -55.79
CA GLU A 772 12.88 3.42 -54.48
C GLU A 772 11.86 3.35 -53.33
N ASP A 773 10.74 4.07 -53.44
CA ASP A 773 9.69 4.09 -52.43
C ASP A 773 8.98 2.73 -52.30
N THR A 774 8.69 2.06 -53.43
CA THR A 774 8.17 0.68 -53.43
C THR A 774 9.14 -0.27 -52.72
N ALA A 775 10.43 -0.22 -53.07
CA ALA A 775 11.45 -1.05 -52.41
C ALA A 775 11.56 -0.76 -50.90
N LYS A 776 11.50 0.52 -50.48
CA LYS A 776 11.51 0.91 -49.06
C LYS A 776 10.28 0.41 -48.31
N ALA A 777 9.10 0.41 -48.94
CA ALA A 777 7.87 -0.12 -48.34
C ALA A 777 7.99 -1.62 -48.04
N CYS A 778 8.66 -2.37 -48.92
CA CYS A 778 8.90 -3.81 -48.73
C CYS A 778 9.99 -4.10 -47.67
N LEU A 779 10.92 -3.18 -47.41
CA LEU A 779 12.08 -3.41 -46.53
C LEU A 779 11.69 -3.85 -45.12
N GLN A 780 10.64 -3.26 -44.55
CA GLN A 780 10.19 -3.62 -43.20
C GLN A 780 9.73 -5.07 -43.13
N ASP A 781 8.92 -5.51 -44.10
CA ASP A 781 8.39 -6.88 -44.15
C ASP A 781 9.52 -7.88 -44.48
N ILE A 782 10.47 -7.53 -45.35
CA ILE A 782 11.66 -8.39 -45.60
C ILE A 782 12.54 -8.50 -44.34
N SER A 783 12.71 -7.41 -43.57
CA SER A 783 13.45 -7.46 -42.31
C SER A 783 12.79 -8.34 -41.24
N LEU A 784 11.45 -8.44 -41.30
CA LEU A 784 10.67 -9.32 -40.44
C LEU A 784 10.77 -10.77 -40.92
N MET A 785 10.73 -11.00 -42.23
CA MET A 785 10.95 -12.30 -42.84
C MET A 785 12.34 -12.86 -42.51
N ASP A 786 13.39 -12.04 -42.58
CA ASP A 786 14.77 -12.43 -42.25
C ASP A 786 14.86 -12.90 -40.78
N ARG A 787 14.18 -12.20 -39.87
CA ARG A 787 14.04 -12.64 -38.47
C ARG A 787 13.29 -13.97 -38.35
N TYR A 788 12.16 -14.13 -39.03
CA TYR A 788 11.45 -15.42 -39.02
C TYR A 788 12.29 -16.56 -39.60
N GLN A 789 13.13 -16.30 -40.60
CA GLN A 789 14.06 -17.29 -41.16
C GLN A 789 15.18 -17.66 -40.16
N MET A 790 15.71 -16.69 -39.40
CA MET A 790 16.64 -16.98 -38.30
C MET A 790 15.97 -17.79 -37.20
N ASP A 791 14.77 -17.40 -36.78
CA ASP A 791 13.99 -18.11 -35.78
C ASP A 791 13.65 -19.54 -36.23
N LEU A 792 13.34 -19.74 -37.53
CA LEU A 792 13.12 -21.07 -38.10
C LEU A 792 14.36 -21.95 -37.97
N ARG A 793 15.56 -21.44 -38.28
CA ARG A 793 16.81 -22.19 -38.11
C ARG A 793 17.05 -22.57 -36.65
N ASP A 794 16.71 -21.69 -35.71
CA ASP A 794 16.85 -21.98 -34.29
C ASP A 794 15.81 -23.00 -33.79
N VAL A 795 14.56 -22.91 -34.27
CA VAL A 795 13.51 -23.91 -33.98
C VAL A 795 13.89 -25.26 -34.58
N GLU A 796 14.40 -25.30 -35.82
CA GLU A 796 14.91 -26.53 -36.45
C GLU A 796 16.08 -27.14 -35.68
N ARG A 797 17.02 -26.32 -35.19
CA ARG A 797 18.11 -26.79 -34.32
C ARG A 797 17.58 -27.38 -33.02
N LYS A 798 16.59 -26.73 -32.39
CA LYS A 798 15.93 -27.24 -31.17
C LYS A 798 15.17 -28.54 -31.44
N ILE A 799 14.47 -28.65 -32.57
CA ILE A 799 13.81 -29.90 -33.00
C ILE A 799 14.85 -31.00 -33.17
N ALA A 800 15.97 -30.74 -33.85
CA ALA A 800 17.05 -31.72 -34.03
C ALA A 800 17.66 -32.16 -32.70
N GLN A 801 17.85 -31.24 -31.74
CA GLN A 801 18.33 -31.56 -30.38
C GLN A 801 17.35 -32.43 -29.60
N GLN A 802 16.04 -32.16 -29.69
CA GLN A 802 15.02 -33.00 -29.04
C GLN A 802 14.86 -34.35 -29.75
N ALA A 803 14.99 -34.39 -31.08
CA ALA A 803 14.97 -35.62 -31.87
C ALA A 803 16.16 -36.53 -31.53
N ALA A 804 17.36 -35.97 -31.32
CA ALA A 804 18.53 -36.74 -30.89
C ALA A 804 18.34 -37.39 -29.51
N LYS A 805 17.56 -36.76 -28.60
CA LYS A 805 17.19 -37.34 -27.30
C LYS A 805 16.15 -38.47 -27.40
N LEU A 806 15.51 -38.63 -28.56
CA LEU A 806 14.54 -39.68 -28.83
C LEU A 806 15.16 -40.86 -29.61
N GLN A 807 16.46 -40.81 -29.91
CA GLN A 807 17.15 -41.84 -30.70
C GLN A 807 17.58 -43.01 -29.80
N GLY A 808 17.10 -44.23 -30.09
CA GLY A 808 17.44 -45.46 -29.35
C GLY A 808 16.31 -46.07 -28.50
N VAL A 809 15.06 -45.63 -28.68
CA VAL A 809 13.91 -46.08 -27.87
C VAL A 809 13.06 -47.10 -28.62
N ASP A 810 12.75 -48.22 -27.97
CA ASP A 810 11.79 -49.22 -28.44
C ASP A 810 10.36 -48.69 -28.26
N LEU A 811 9.64 -48.51 -29.37
CA LEU A 811 8.32 -47.87 -29.45
C LEU A 811 7.15 -48.84 -29.24
N SER A 812 7.43 -50.10 -28.89
CA SER A 812 6.42 -51.17 -28.85
C SER A 812 5.57 -51.19 -27.55
N ARG A 813 6.03 -50.58 -26.45
CA ARG A 813 5.35 -50.61 -25.14
C ARG A 813 4.78 -49.25 -24.73
N THR A 814 3.54 -49.24 -24.25
CA THR A 814 2.81 -48.01 -23.86
C THR A 814 2.86 -47.75 -22.36
N ILE A 815 2.78 -46.47 -21.94
CA ILE A 815 2.73 -46.06 -20.52
C ILE A 815 1.61 -46.78 -19.77
N GLN A 816 0.46 -47.03 -20.42
CA GLN A 816 -0.64 -47.78 -19.81
C GLN A 816 -0.28 -49.25 -19.57
N GLN A 817 0.40 -49.91 -20.50
CA GLN A 817 0.83 -51.30 -20.33
C GLN A 817 1.84 -51.43 -19.18
N VAL A 818 2.85 -50.55 -19.11
CA VAL A 818 3.85 -50.56 -18.03
C VAL A 818 3.22 -50.18 -16.68
N SER A 819 2.28 -49.23 -16.67
CA SER A 819 1.52 -48.89 -15.46
C SER A 819 0.66 -50.04 -14.95
N GLN A 820 0.07 -50.82 -15.86
CA GLN A 820 -0.76 -51.97 -15.51
C GLN A 820 0.11 -53.13 -15.03
N GLU A 821 1.21 -53.45 -15.72
CA GLU A 821 2.21 -54.44 -15.27
C GLU A 821 2.76 -54.08 -13.87
N LYS A 822 2.97 -52.79 -13.60
CA LYS A 822 3.39 -52.30 -12.27
C LYS A 822 2.32 -52.53 -11.21
N GLN A 823 1.05 -52.23 -11.49
CA GLN A 823 -0.05 -52.47 -10.55
C GLN A 823 -0.24 -53.97 -10.27
N GLU A 824 -0.14 -54.80 -11.30
CA GLU A 824 -0.22 -56.25 -11.17
C GLU A 824 0.95 -56.82 -10.35
N THR A 825 2.17 -56.33 -10.60
CA THR A 825 3.38 -56.72 -9.85
C THR A 825 3.29 -56.24 -8.39
N GLN A 826 2.75 -55.04 -8.14
CA GLN A 826 2.50 -54.52 -6.78
C GLN A 826 1.48 -55.37 -6.05
N HIS A 827 0.37 -55.73 -6.69
CA HIS A 827 -0.64 -56.60 -6.10
C HIS A 827 -0.09 -58.00 -5.77
N CYS A 828 0.76 -58.55 -6.65
CA CYS A 828 1.46 -59.81 -6.39
C CYS A 828 2.45 -59.69 -5.22
N LEU A 829 3.13 -58.56 -5.09
CA LEU A 829 4.05 -58.26 -3.99
C LEU A 829 3.28 -58.19 -2.66
N ASP A 830 2.17 -57.47 -2.63
CA ASP A 830 1.31 -57.33 -1.45
C ASP A 830 0.75 -58.69 -1.02
N THR A 831 0.26 -59.48 -1.98
CA THR A 831 -0.24 -60.84 -1.74
C THR A 831 0.86 -61.76 -1.18
N THR A 832 2.08 -61.68 -1.72
CA THR A 832 3.24 -62.46 -1.24
C THR A 832 3.64 -62.01 0.17
N SER A 833 3.59 -60.71 0.44
CA SER A 833 3.86 -60.14 1.76
C SER A 833 2.82 -60.59 2.80
N SER A 834 1.53 -60.58 2.45
CA SER A 834 0.47 -61.08 3.34
C SER A 834 0.58 -62.59 3.60
N LYS A 835 0.93 -63.39 2.60
CA LYS A 835 1.20 -64.83 2.79
C LYS A 835 2.40 -65.07 3.70
N MET A 836 3.48 -64.30 3.52
CA MET A 836 4.67 -64.37 4.37
C MET A 836 4.34 -63.96 5.82
N GLU A 837 3.53 -62.93 6.01
CA GLU A 837 3.10 -62.46 7.33
C GLU A 837 2.16 -63.46 8.02
N MET A 838 1.25 -64.09 7.28
CA MET A 838 0.42 -65.19 7.80
C MET A 838 1.28 -66.39 8.25
N LYS A 839 2.28 -66.78 7.45
CA LYS A 839 3.19 -67.88 7.81
C LYS A 839 4.10 -67.52 8.99
N ARG A 840 4.57 -66.27 9.09
CA ARG A 840 5.28 -65.75 10.27
C ARG A 840 4.39 -65.75 11.51
N LYS A 841 3.12 -65.38 11.36
CA LYS A 841 2.14 -65.45 12.44
C LYS A 841 1.89 -66.89 12.88
N MET A 842 1.78 -67.84 11.96
CA MET A 842 1.66 -69.27 12.31
C MET A 842 2.90 -69.80 13.03
N ILE A 843 4.11 -69.38 12.62
CA ILE A 843 5.35 -69.69 13.35
C ILE A 843 5.29 -69.10 14.75
N GLN A 844 4.90 -67.84 14.87
CA GLN A 844 4.79 -67.13 16.15
C GLN A 844 3.74 -67.80 17.04
N ASP A 845 2.56 -68.13 16.54
CA ASP A 845 1.48 -68.79 17.27
C ASP A 845 1.92 -70.19 17.76
N GLN A 846 2.63 -70.98 16.94
CA GLN A 846 3.18 -72.29 17.35
C GLN A 846 4.32 -72.14 18.36
N GLN A 847 5.20 -71.15 18.18
CA GLN A 847 6.28 -70.85 19.12
C GLN A 847 5.73 -70.31 20.45
N ASP A 848 4.71 -69.46 20.41
CA ASP A 848 4.03 -68.90 21.57
C ASP A 848 3.26 -70.00 22.29
N GLN A 849 2.58 -70.91 21.58
CA GLN A 849 1.93 -72.07 22.21
C GLN A 849 2.95 -72.96 22.92
N ILE A 850 4.08 -73.27 22.27
CA ILE A 850 5.18 -74.02 22.91
C ILE A 850 5.76 -73.23 24.09
N GLN A 851 5.91 -71.91 23.95
CA GLN A 851 6.46 -71.04 25.00
C GLN A 851 5.49 -70.87 26.17
N THR A 852 4.18 -70.85 25.94
CA THR A 852 3.13 -70.81 26.96
C THR A 852 3.05 -72.15 27.69
N LEU A 853 3.20 -73.28 26.97
CA LEU A 853 3.31 -74.59 27.61
C LEU A 853 4.62 -74.73 28.39
N LYS A 854 5.75 -74.21 27.88
CA LYS A 854 7.01 -74.13 28.61
C LYS A 854 6.93 -73.21 29.82
N SER A 855 6.28 -72.06 29.70
CA SER A 855 6.08 -71.13 30.81
C SER A 855 5.16 -71.75 31.84
N SER A 856 4.09 -72.44 31.44
CA SER A 856 3.20 -73.19 32.33
C SER A 856 3.95 -74.30 33.07
N VAL A 857 4.77 -75.11 32.38
CA VAL A 857 5.64 -76.11 33.02
C VAL A 857 6.63 -75.46 34.00
N ASN A 858 7.22 -74.32 33.63
CA ASN A 858 8.15 -73.58 34.48
C ASN A 858 7.46 -72.86 35.64
N GLU A 859 6.23 -72.40 35.47
CA GLU A 859 5.38 -71.78 36.48
C GLU A 859 4.96 -72.84 37.49
N ILE A 860 4.49 -74.01 37.05
CA ILE A 860 4.16 -75.14 37.93
C ILE A 860 5.43 -75.64 38.66
N ARG A 861 6.59 -75.73 37.99
CA ARG A 861 7.88 -76.01 38.66
C ARG A 861 8.27 -74.91 39.65
N GLY A 862 8.04 -73.66 39.30
CA GLY A 862 8.31 -72.49 40.13
C GLY A 862 7.42 -72.48 41.37
N GLU A 863 6.12 -72.75 41.22
CA GLU A 863 5.15 -72.89 42.30
C GLU A 863 5.49 -74.06 43.20
N LYS A 864 5.90 -75.21 42.65
CA LYS A 864 6.40 -76.34 43.44
C LYS A 864 7.63 -75.96 44.29
N LEU A 865 8.62 -75.28 43.69
CA LEU A 865 9.82 -74.82 44.39
C LEU A 865 9.48 -73.73 45.42
N GLN A 866 8.55 -72.84 45.10
CA GLN A 866 8.10 -71.75 45.95
C GLN A 866 7.36 -72.30 47.18
N ILE A 867 6.41 -73.22 46.99
CA ILE A 867 5.69 -73.88 48.09
C ILE A 867 6.66 -74.71 48.95
N SER A 868 7.65 -75.37 48.34
CA SER A 868 8.72 -76.06 49.08
C SER A 868 9.58 -75.11 49.91
N SER A 869 9.89 -73.91 49.40
CA SER A 869 10.58 -72.85 50.13
C SER A 869 9.70 -72.24 51.24
N ASP A 870 8.42 -72.06 50.96
CA ASP A 870 7.46 -71.48 51.90
C ASP A 870 7.18 -72.44 53.08
N MET A 871 7.35 -73.75 52.88
CA MET A 871 7.36 -74.76 53.95
C MET A 871 8.56 -74.61 54.92
N GLN A 872 9.73 -74.16 54.44
CA GLN A 872 10.87 -73.80 55.31
C GLN A 872 10.63 -72.47 56.05
N LYS A 873 9.97 -71.50 55.40
CA LYS A 873 9.56 -70.23 56.04
C LYS A 873 8.49 -70.42 57.10
N GLN A 874 7.67 -71.46 57.01
CA GLN A 874 6.65 -71.80 58.01
C GLN A 874 7.24 -71.89 59.42
N GLN A 875 8.38 -72.56 59.60
CA GLN A 875 9.05 -72.68 60.90
C GLN A 875 9.54 -71.33 61.47
N GLN A 876 10.03 -70.43 60.61
CA GLN A 876 10.40 -69.07 61.03
C GLN A 876 9.19 -68.22 61.42
N LEU A 877 8.09 -68.32 60.67
CA LEU A 877 6.85 -67.60 60.95
C LEU A 877 6.16 -68.12 62.22
N GLU A 878 6.26 -69.42 62.50
CA GLU A 878 5.81 -70.01 63.78
C GLU A 878 6.56 -69.42 64.96
N GLN A 879 7.89 -69.31 64.87
CA GLN A 879 8.73 -68.73 65.92
C GLN A 879 8.41 -67.24 66.15
N GLN A 880 8.24 -66.46 65.07
CA GLN A 880 7.81 -65.06 65.15
C GLN A 880 6.40 -64.90 65.74
N CYS A 881 5.49 -65.85 65.47
CA CYS A 881 4.17 -65.87 66.09
C CYS A 881 4.25 -66.03 67.61
N VAL A 882 5.15 -66.88 68.11
CA VAL A 882 5.33 -67.08 69.55
C VAL A 882 5.90 -65.81 70.20
N GLU A 883 6.94 -65.21 69.61
CA GLU A 883 7.55 -63.97 70.11
C GLU A 883 6.55 -62.80 70.15
N MET A 884 5.83 -62.55 69.05
CA MET A 884 4.82 -61.49 69.01
C MET A 884 3.66 -61.77 69.97
N THR A 885 3.27 -63.04 70.18
CA THR A 885 2.23 -63.38 71.16
C THR A 885 2.69 -63.03 72.59
N ALA A 886 3.94 -63.30 72.93
CA ALA A 886 4.51 -62.94 74.23
C ALA A 886 4.59 -61.42 74.43
N GLU A 887 5.01 -60.65 73.42
CA GLU A 887 5.04 -59.19 73.47
C GLU A 887 3.64 -58.56 73.60
N ILE A 888 2.63 -59.12 72.92
CA ILE A 888 1.25 -58.66 73.06
C ILE A 888 0.74 -58.92 74.49
N GLN A 889 1.11 -60.05 75.09
CA GLN A 889 0.74 -60.37 76.47
C GLN A 889 1.40 -59.43 77.48
N THR A 890 2.68 -59.07 77.30
CA THR A 890 3.36 -58.09 78.17
C THR A 890 2.73 -56.70 78.03
N LEU A 891 2.46 -56.24 76.80
CA LEU A 891 1.75 -54.99 76.55
C LEU A 891 0.32 -55.01 77.12
N HIS A 892 -0.37 -56.16 77.08
CA HIS A 892 -1.69 -56.32 77.68
C HIS A 892 -1.64 -56.19 79.20
N ARG A 893 -0.63 -56.80 79.85
CA ARG A 893 -0.41 -56.69 81.29
C ARG A 893 -0.11 -55.25 81.69
N ASP A 894 0.81 -54.60 80.99
CA ASP A 894 1.18 -53.20 81.24
C ASP A 894 -0.01 -52.24 81.05
N LEU A 895 -0.85 -52.47 80.03
CA LEU A 895 -2.08 -51.70 79.83
C LEU A 895 -3.09 -51.94 80.94
N ARG A 896 -3.18 -53.18 81.45
CA ARG A 896 -4.04 -53.51 82.59
C ARG A 896 -3.56 -52.82 83.86
N GLU A 897 -2.27 -52.89 84.16
CA GLU A 897 -1.66 -52.21 85.31
C GLU A 897 -1.86 -50.69 85.25
N ALA A 898 -1.65 -50.08 84.06
CA ALA A 898 -1.93 -48.65 83.88
C ALA A 898 -3.43 -48.31 84.03
N LYS A 899 -4.34 -49.18 83.56
CA LYS A 899 -5.80 -49.02 83.76
C LYS A 899 -6.20 -49.15 85.24
N GLU A 900 -5.56 -50.06 85.95
CA GLU A 900 -5.75 -50.26 87.39
C GLU A 900 -5.22 -49.08 88.20
N GLN A 901 -4.15 -48.40 87.75
CA GLN A 901 -3.67 -47.14 88.35
C GLN A 901 -4.53 -45.93 87.99
N MET A 902 -5.23 -45.97 86.86
CA MET A 902 -6.15 -44.93 86.41
C MET A 902 -7.43 -44.86 87.25
N ALA A 903 -7.99 -46.02 87.65
CA ALA A 903 -9.20 -46.08 88.47
C ALA A 903 -9.07 -45.35 89.84
N PRO A 904 -8.01 -45.54 90.64
CA PRO A 904 -7.82 -44.77 91.87
C PRO A 904 -7.52 -43.31 91.56
N LEU A 905 -6.80 -42.94 90.51
CA LEU A 905 -6.59 -41.53 90.16
C LEU A 905 -7.89 -40.85 89.73
N SER A 906 -8.74 -41.50 88.94
CA SER A 906 -10.07 -40.98 88.59
C SER A 906 -10.99 -40.90 89.79
N ALA A 907 -10.98 -41.92 90.67
CA ALA A 907 -11.76 -41.90 91.91
C ALA A 907 -11.26 -40.84 92.88
N THR A 908 -9.95 -40.60 92.95
CA THR A 908 -9.36 -39.54 93.79
C THR A 908 -9.67 -38.16 93.22
N LEU A 909 -9.70 -38.03 91.89
CA LEU A 909 -10.05 -36.79 91.21
C LEU A 909 -11.55 -36.48 91.32
N GLU A 910 -12.42 -37.48 91.15
CA GLU A 910 -13.85 -37.37 91.43
C GLU A 910 -14.09 -37.07 92.90
N LYS A 911 -13.37 -37.73 93.81
CA LYS A 911 -13.46 -37.47 95.25
C LYS A 911 -12.99 -36.07 95.60
N LEU A 912 -11.89 -35.57 95.02
CA LEU A 912 -11.43 -34.19 95.23
C LEU A 912 -12.38 -33.17 94.60
N GLN A 913 -12.97 -33.48 93.44
CA GLN A 913 -13.99 -32.65 92.80
C GLN A 913 -15.30 -32.64 93.58
N GLN A 914 -15.72 -33.78 94.13
CA GLN A 914 -16.83 -33.89 95.08
C GLN A 914 -16.49 -33.12 96.36
N GLU A 915 -15.31 -33.30 96.96
CA GLU A 915 -14.87 -32.54 98.14
C GLU A 915 -14.82 -31.03 97.87
N ARG A 916 -14.41 -30.60 96.67
CA ARG A 916 -14.46 -29.18 96.27
C ARG A 916 -15.90 -28.71 96.09
N ASN A 917 -16.74 -29.48 95.41
CA ASN A 917 -18.15 -29.13 95.22
C ASN A 917 -18.93 -29.20 96.53
N ASP A 918 -18.53 -30.05 97.47
CA ASP A 918 -19.00 -30.13 98.84
C ASP A 918 -18.47 -28.94 99.64
N LEU A 919 -17.24 -28.49 99.43
CA LEU A 919 -16.74 -27.25 100.03
C LEU A 919 -17.46 -26.02 99.48
N ILE A 920 -17.78 -26.01 98.19
CA ILE A 920 -18.58 -24.94 97.55
C ILE A 920 -20.02 -25.00 98.06
N SER A 921 -20.61 -26.20 98.17
CA SER A 921 -21.93 -26.40 98.74
C SER A 921 -21.94 -26.07 100.23
N ARG A 922 -20.90 -26.41 100.99
CA ARG A 922 -20.73 -26.04 102.41
C ARG A 922 -20.47 -24.56 102.57
N ARG A 923 -19.76 -23.91 101.66
CA ARG A 923 -19.58 -22.45 101.66
C ARG A 923 -20.90 -21.76 101.36
N LYS A 924 -21.65 -22.22 100.35
CA LYS A 924 -23.01 -21.75 100.07
C LYS A 924 -23.94 -22.02 101.24
N GLN A 925 -23.88 -23.20 101.84
CA GLN A 925 -24.64 -23.58 103.01
C GLN A 925 -24.24 -22.75 104.22
N LYS A 926 -22.95 -22.47 104.48
CA LYS A 926 -22.48 -21.61 105.57
C LYS A 926 -22.82 -20.13 105.32
N GLN A 927 -22.82 -19.70 104.07
CA GLN A 927 -23.26 -18.38 103.65
C GLN A 927 -24.78 -18.23 103.81
N GLN A 928 -25.53 -19.29 103.51
CA GLN A 928 -26.97 -19.38 103.69
C GLN A 928 -27.35 -19.56 105.17
N GLU A 929 -26.60 -20.34 105.96
CA GLU A 929 -26.69 -20.44 107.42
C GLU A 929 -26.33 -19.10 108.09
N GLY A 930 -25.35 -18.36 107.56
CA GLY A 930 -25.05 -16.99 108.03
C GLY A 930 -26.15 -16.00 107.66
N GLN A 931 -26.73 -16.10 106.46
CA GLN A 931 -27.89 -15.31 106.03
C GLN A 931 -29.22 -15.76 106.66
N GLU A 932 -29.31 -16.96 107.22
CA GLU A 932 -30.49 -17.50 107.93
C GLU A 932 -30.40 -17.28 109.45
N LYS A 933 -29.22 -17.41 110.09
CA LYS A 933 -29.06 -17.26 111.55
C LYS A 933 -29.26 -15.82 112.05
N VAL A 934 -28.91 -14.82 111.25
CA VAL A 934 -29.05 -13.41 111.63
C VAL A 934 -30.52 -12.95 111.60
N PRO A 935 -31.32 -13.25 110.56
CA PRO A 935 -32.76 -12.97 110.57
C PRO A 935 -33.61 -14.04 111.26
N ALA A 936 -33.09 -15.22 111.66
CA ALA A 936 -33.85 -16.24 112.42
C ALA A 936 -33.99 -15.94 113.92
N THR A 937 -33.15 -15.08 114.50
CA THR A 937 -33.25 -14.70 115.93
C THR A 937 -34.13 -13.45 116.14
N SER A 938 -34.33 -12.66 115.08
CA SER A 938 -35.16 -11.44 115.04
C SER A 938 -36.70 -11.64 115.14
N PRO A 939 -37.34 -12.74 114.69
CA PRO A 939 -38.80 -12.94 114.75
C PRO A 939 -39.25 -13.60 116.06
N PHE A 940 -38.34 -14.27 116.78
CA PHE A 940 -38.64 -15.00 118.03
C PHE A 940 -38.87 -14.07 119.24
N THR A 941 -38.37 -12.84 119.19
CA THR A 941 -38.74 -11.78 120.14
C THR A 941 -40.20 -11.37 120.01
N LEU A 942 -40.80 -11.49 118.81
CA LEU A 942 -42.20 -11.15 118.52
C LEU A 942 -43.19 -12.25 118.93
N VAL A 943 -42.81 -13.52 118.78
CA VAL A 943 -43.67 -14.68 119.09
C VAL A 943 -43.81 -14.92 120.61
N LEU A 944 -42.78 -14.61 121.40
CA LEU A 944 -42.79 -14.78 122.87
C LEU A 944 -43.83 -13.88 123.57
N ILE A 945 -44.15 -12.72 122.98
CA ILE A 945 -45.16 -11.77 123.49
C ILE A 945 -46.58 -12.35 123.35
N HIS A 946 -46.81 -13.21 122.36
CA HIS A 946 -48.14 -13.73 122.01
C HIS A 946 -48.54 -15.00 122.78
N ALA A 947 -47.57 -15.73 123.37
CA ALA A 947 -47.77 -17.06 123.95
C ALA A 947 -48.16 -17.09 125.45
N LEU A 948 -48.31 -15.94 126.12
CA LEU A 948 -48.68 -15.86 127.54
C LEU A 948 -50.20 -16.07 127.84
N ALA A 949 -51.02 -16.53 126.87
CA ALA A 949 -52.48 -16.23 126.88
C ALA A 949 -53.57 -17.35 126.93
N TRP A 950 -53.35 -18.69 127.07
CA TRP A 950 -54.49 -19.68 127.06
C TRP A 950 -54.46 -20.94 128.00
N PRO A 951 -55.62 -21.52 128.47
CA PRO A 951 -55.75 -22.55 129.56
C PRO A 951 -56.45 -23.93 129.24
N ILE A 952 -56.26 -24.96 130.13
CA ILE A 952 -56.40 -26.48 130.08
C ILE A 952 -57.84 -27.10 130.16
N LEU A 953 -58.11 -28.29 129.55
CA LEU A 953 -59.24 -29.22 129.86
C LEU A 953 -58.94 -30.74 129.61
N SER A 954 -59.58 -31.64 130.39
CA SER A 954 -59.31 -33.09 130.58
C SER A 954 -60.60 -33.93 130.54
N GLN A 955 -60.79 -34.90 129.60
CA GLN A 955 -61.85 -35.95 129.69
C GLN A 955 -61.96 -37.11 128.62
N LYS A 956 -60.93 -37.52 127.85
CA LYS A 956 -61.13 -38.47 126.70
C LYS A 956 -60.14 -39.65 126.61
N GLU A 957 -59.91 -40.39 127.69
CA GLU A 957 -59.02 -41.58 127.70
C GLU A 957 -59.74 -42.95 127.79
N ALA A 958 -61.08 -43.00 127.95
CA ALA A 958 -61.81 -44.25 128.20
C ALA A 958 -62.39 -44.97 126.96
N GLU A 959 -62.48 -44.32 125.79
CA GLU A 959 -63.14 -44.88 124.58
C GLU A 959 -62.21 -45.74 123.70
N LEU A 960 -60.90 -45.78 123.98
CA LEU A 960 -59.90 -46.38 123.09
C LEU A 960 -59.75 -47.92 123.20
N GLN A 961 -60.30 -48.54 124.25
CA GLN A 961 -60.08 -49.96 124.53
C GLN A 961 -61.09 -50.92 123.87
N GLU A 962 -62.24 -50.43 123.39
CA GLU A 962 -63.33 -51.29 122.86
C GLU A 962 -63.21 -51.59 121.34
N LEU A 963 -62.49 -50.76 120.58
CA LEU A 963 -62.37 -50.85 119.11
C LEU A 963 -61.42 -51.98 118.62
N ASN A 964 -60.66 -52.60 119.53
CA ASN A 964 -59.59 -53.56 119.21
C ASN A 964 -60.09 -54.97 118.84
N THR A 965 -61.37 -55.29 119.06
CA THR A 965 -61.95 -56.64 118.83
C THR A 965 -62.60 -56.82 117.45
N GLN A 966 -62.87 -55.73 116.70
CA GLN A 966 -63.52 -55.78 115.37
C GLN A 966 -62.54 -55.99 114.21
N LEU A 967 -61.23 -55.85 114.42
CA LEU A 967 -60.21 -55.95 113.36
C LEU A 967 -59.99 -57.40 112.86
N HIS A 968 -60.28 -58.41 113.68
CA HIS A 968 -59.92 -59.81 113.41
C HIS A 968 -60.82 -60.52 112.38
N GLU A 969 -62.01 -59.99 112.06
CA GLU A 969 -62.86 -60.54 110.98
C GLU A 969 -62.48 -60.02 109.58
N ALA A 970 -61.80 -58.86 109.49
CA ALA A 970 -61.39 -58.26 108.23
C ALA A 970 -60.20 -58.98 107.56
N GLU A 971 -59.36 -59.68 108.33
CA GLU A 971 -58.18 -60.40 107.81
C GLU A 971 -58.55 -61.66 107.00
N LYS A 972 -59.71 -62.27 107.24
CA LYS A 972 -60.13 -63.55 106.62
C LYS A 972 -60.66 -63.41 105.18
N ASN A 973 -61.05 -62.21 104.76
CA ASN A 973 -61.50 -61.93 103.38
C ASN A 973 -60.35 -61.57 102.42
N LYS A 974 -59.17 -61.20 102.94
CA LYS A 974 -57.98 -60.82 102.15
C LYS A 974 -57.33 -62.01 101.41
N GLU A 975 -57.50 -63.24 101.90
CA GLU A 975 -56.86 -64.43 101.31
C GLU A 975 -57.61 -65.04 100.10
N LYS A 976 -58.92 -64.79 99.92
CA LYS A 976 -59.67 -65.27 98.74
C LYS A 976 -59.38 -64.45 97.48
N ILE A 977 -59.24 -63.12 97.60
CA ILE A 977 -59.03 -62.19 96.48
C ILE A 977 -57.65 -62.40 95.81
N ASN A 978 -56.63 -62.85 96.56
CA ASN A 978 -55.29 -63.10 96.03
C ASN A 978 -55.18 -64.33 95.11
N LYS A 979 -56.12 -65.29 95.17
CA LYS A 979 -56.10 -66.47 94.26
C LYS A 979 -56.67 -66.17 92.87
N ASP A 980 -57.60 -65.21 92.73
CA ASP A 980 -58.21 -64.87 91.45
C ASP A 980 -57.33 -63.96 90.57
N ILE A 981 -56.44 -63.16 91.18
CA ILE A 981 -55.43 -62.32 90.48
C ILE A 981 -54.40 -63.18 89.71
N GLY A 982 -54.11 -64.39 90.17
CA GLY A 982 -53.15 -65.31 89.53
C GLY A 982 -53.63 -65.84 88.17
N ASN A 983 -54.93 -66.11 88.03
CA ASN A 983 -55.50 -66.70 86.80
C ASN A 983 -55.66 -65.67 85.66
N ILE A 984 -55.93 -64.40 85.98
CA ILE A 984 -56.11 -63.33 84.99
C ILE A 984 -54.78 -62.95 84.30
N ARG A 985 -53.64 -63.11 85.00
CA ARG A 985 -52.31 -62.81 84.44
C ARG A 985 -51.87 -63.82 83.38
N GLN A 986 -52.18 -65.11 83.55
CA GLN A 986 -51.78 -66.17 82.62
C GLN A 986 -52.58 -66.11 81.29
N ASP A 987 -53.78 -65.54 81.32
CA ASP A 987 -54.66 -65.33 80.17
C ASP A 987 -54.28 -64.14 79.27
N ILE A 988 -53.52 -63.17 79.80
CA ILE A 988 -53.06 -61.99 79.03
C ILE A 988 -51.82 -62.33 78.17
N ASP A 989 -50.94 -63.19 78.67
CA ASP A 989 -49.72 -63.57 77.95
C ASP A 989 -49.97 -64.47 76.73
N THR A 990 -51.04 -65.28 76.75
CA THR A 990 -51.45 -66.11 75.60
C THR A 990 -52.07 -65.28 74.46
N GLN A 991 -52.68 -64.12 74.74
CA GLN A 991 -53.31 -63.27 73.72
C GLN A 991 -52.30 -62.38 72.94
N LYS A 992 -51.11 -62.11 73.48
CA LYS A 992 -50.07 -61.28 72.83
C LYS A 992 -49.36 -61.96 71.65
N VAL A 993 -49.34 -63.29 71.61
CA VAL A 993 -48.74 -64.05 70.50
C VAL A 993 -49.60 -63.96 69.22
N GLN A 994 -50.93 -63.95 69.37
CA GLN A 994 -51.86 -63.77 68.25
C GLN A 994 -51.84 -62.35 67.65
N GLU A 995 -51.55 -61.32 68.45
CA GLU A 995 -51.48 -59.93 67.97
C GLU A 995 -50.27 -59.70 67.03
N ARG A 996 -49.12 -60.33 67.33
CA ARG A 996 -47.90 -60.27 66.52
C ARG A 996 -48.09 -60.92 65.15
N TRP A 997 -48.76 -62.07 65.11
CA TRP A 997 -49.06 -62.79 63.86
C TRP A 997 -49.98 -62.01 62.90
N LEU A 998 -51.00 -61.30 63.42
CA LEU A 998 -51.90 -60.46 62.60
C LEU A 998 -51.18 -59.24 62.01
N GLN A 999 -50.20 -58.68 62.73
CA GLN A 999 -49.46 -57.48 62.33
C GLN A 999 -48.41 -57.75 61.24
N ASP A 1000 -47.77 -58.92 61.28
CA ASP A 1000 -46.82 -59.35 60.25
C ASP A 1000 -47.54 -59.61 58.90
N ASN A 1001 -48.75 -60.19 58.92
CA ASN A 1001 -49.59 -60.37 57.71
C ASN A 1001 -50.01 -59.04 57.04
N LEU A 1002 -50.36 -58.01 57.82
CA LEU A 1002 -50.71 -56.68 57.29
C LEU A 1002 -49.51 -55.96 56.66
N THR A 1003 -48.31 -56.20 57.16
CA THR A 1003 -47.07 -55.57 56.67
C THR A 1003 -46.63 -56.19 55.35
N LEU A 1004 -46.73 -57.52 55.23
CA LEU A 1004 -46.43 -58.24 53.99
C LEU A 1004 -47.34 -57.82 52.82
N ARG A 1005 -48.66 -57.71 53.05
CA ARG A 1005 -49.62 -57.30 52.00
C ARG A 1005 -49.34 -55.89 51.46
N LYS A 1006 -48.95 -54.95 52.31
CA LYS A 1006 -48.56 -53.58 51.89
C LYS A 1006 -47.29 -53.58 51.04
N ARG A 1007 -46.26 -54.33 51.44
CA ARG A 1007 -45.00 -54.41 50.69
C ARG A 1007 -45.16 -55.09 49.32
N ILE A 1008 -46.06 -56.07 49.22
CA ILE A 1008 -46.39 -56.72 47.93
C ILE A 1008 -47.05 -55.73 46.96
N GLU A 1009 -47.92 -54.84 47.44
CA GLU A 1009 -48.56 -53.84 46.56
C GLU A 1009 -47.57 -52.77 46.09
N GLU A 1010 -46.67 -52.32 46.97
CA GLU A 1010 -45.57 -51.40 46.59
C GLU A 1010 -44.62 -52.04 45.55
N LEU A 1011 -44.34 -53.35 45.67
CA LEU A 1011 -43.55 -54.08 44.68
C LEU A 1011 -44.25 -54.14 43.31
N LYS A 1012 -45.57 -54.31 43.26
CA LYS A 1012 -46.33 -54.28 41.99
C LYS A 1012 -46.24 -52.93 41.29
N GLU A 1013 -46.22 -51.81 42.03
CA GLU A 1013 -46.03 -50.49 41.43
C GLU A 1013 -44.63 -50.32 40.82
N VAL A 1014 -43.59 -50.81 41.50
CA VAL A 1014 -42.21 -50.80 40.98
C VAL A 1014 -42.08 -51.67 39.75
N ILE A 1015 -42.70 -52.86 39.73
CA ILE A 1015 -42.75 -53.76 38.56
C ILE A 1015 -43.47 -53.09 37.38
N ARG A 1016 -44.63 -52.46 37.59
CA ARG A 1016 -45.33 -51.74 36.50
C ARG A 1016 -44.48 -50.60 35.91
N LYS A 1017 -43.77 -49.84 36.76
CA LYS A 1017 -42.85 -48.78 36.31
C LYS A 1017 -41.68 -49.35 35.51
N HIS A 1018 -41.05 -50.43 35.98
CA HIS A 1018 -39.99 -51.16 35.26
C HIS A 1018 -40.48 -51.65 33.89
N GLU A 1019 -41.60 -52.35 33.83
CA GLU A 1019 -42.16 -52.88 32.57
C GLU A 1019 -42.56 -51.78 31.57
N SER A 1020 -43.00 -50.61 32.05
CA SER A 1020 -43.29 -49.47 31.18
C SER A 1020 -42.02 -48.87 30.55
N LEU A 1021 -40.92 -48.81 31.31
CA LEU A 1021 -39.63 -48.31 30.84
C LEU A 1021 -38.91 -49.33 29.95
N MET A 1022 -39.06 -50.63 30.21
CA MET A 1022 -38.56 -51.71 29.34
C MET A 1022 -39.25 -51.73 27.97
N ARG A 1023 -40.57 -51.52 27.91
CA ARG A 1023 -41.30 -51.37 26.64
C ARG A 1023 -40.83 -50.17 25.82
N ASN A 1024 -40.45 -49.08 26.49
CA ASN A 1024 -39.82 -47.94 25.82
C ASN A 1024 -38.33 -48.21 25.48
N GLY A 1025 -37.67 -49.12 26.20
CA GLY A 1025 -36.26 -49.51 26.04
C GLY A 1025 -35.99 -50.56 24.96
N GLU A 1026 -36.97 -51.35 24.50
CA GLU A 1026 -36.78 -52.28 23.38
C GLU A 1026 -36.47 -51.56 22.05
N HIS A 1027 -36.95 -50.32 21.89
CA HIS A 1027 -36.54 -49.44 20.78
C HIS A 1027 -35.09 -48.91 20.93
N VAL A 1028 -34.49 -48.99 22.13
CA VAL A 1028 -33.17 -48.44 22.47
C VAL A 1028 -32.02 -49.43 22.20
N LEU A 1029 -32.29 -50.74 22.21
CA LEU A 1029 -31.29 -51.77 21.85
C LEU A 1029 -30.83 -51.68 20.39
N ILE A 1030 -31.65 -51.14 19.49
CA ILE A 1030 -31.29 -50.86 18.08
C ILE A 1030 -30.29 -49.68 17.97
N LEU A 1031 -30.24 -48.80 18.97
CA LEU A 1031 -29.39 -47.59 18.99
C LEU A 1031 -28.04 -47.78 19.70
N LYS A 1032 -27.80 -48.91 20.38
CA LYS A 1032 -26.51 -49.20 21.05
C LYS A 1032 -25.34 -49.41 20.07
N ASN A 1033 -25.59 -49.47 18.76
CA ASN A 1033 -24.56 -49.61 17.72
C ASN A 1033 -24.72 -48.64 16.54
N PRO A 1034 -24.15 -47.41 16.58
CA PRO A 1034 -23.86 -46.66 15.37
C PRO A 1034 -22.34 -46.57 15.08
N PRO A 1035 -21.51 -47.64 15.16
CA PRO A 1035 -20.06 -47.45 15.10
C PRO A 1035 -19.57 -46.95 13.74
N ARG A 1036 -20.22 -47.31 12.63
CA ARG A 1036 -19.71 -46.97 11.28
C ARG A 1036 -20.13 -45.58 10.79
N ARG A 1037 -21.39 -45.18 11.00
CA ARG A 1037 -21.89 -43.88 10.48
C ARG A 1037 -21.41 -42.69 11.31
N PHE A 1038 -21.27 -42.87 12.63
CA PHE A 1038 -20.75 -41.83 13.53
C PHE A 1038 -19.27 -41.57 13.23
N GLN A 1039 -18.42 -42.62 13.26
CA GLN A 1039 -16.99 -42.50 12.90
C GLN A 1039 -16.76 -41.96 11.48
N PHE A 1040 -17.60 -42.32 10.52
CA PHE A 1040 -17.49 -41.79 9.16
C PHE A 1040 -17.82 -40.29 9.11
N SER A 1041 -18.86 -39.85 9.83
CA SER A 1041 -19.26 -38.44 9.89
C SER A 1041 -18.22 -37.61 10.66
N GLU A 1042 -17.64 -38.16 11.72
CA GLU A 1042 -16.58 -37.56 12.53
C GLU A 1042 -15.28 -37.39 11.73
N ARG A 1043 -14.77 -38.46 11.10
CA ARG A 1043 -13.57 -38.38 10.23
C ARG A 1043 -13.75 -37.41 9.07
N ARG A 1044 -14.92 -37.44 8.42
CA ARG A 1044 -15.23 -36.51 7.33
C ARG A 1044 -15.29 -35.06 7.82
N MET A 1045 -15.75 -34.83 9.04
CA MET A 1045 -15.80 -33.51 9.66
C MET A 1045 -14.38 -33.03 10.03
N GLU A 1046 -13.51 -33.90 10.54
CA GLU A 1046 -12.09 -33.61 10.74
C GLU A 1046 -11.35 -33.28 9.44
N ASP A 1047 -11.57 -34.05 8.37
CA ASP A 1047 -10.99 -33.78 7.05
C ASP A 1047 -11.45 -32.43 6.49
N LEU A 1048 -12.73 -32.10 6.62
CA LEU A 1048 -13.27 -30.79 6.23
C LEU A 1048 -12.67 -29.66 7.07
N LYS A 1049 -12.52 -29.84 8.40
CA LYS A 1049 -11.86 -28.86 9.28
C LYS A 1049 -10.38 -28.66 8.94
N LYS A 1050 -9.67 -29.73 8.57
CA LYS A 1050 -8.28 -29.67 8.11
C LYS A 1050 -8.18 -28.90 6.79
N ASN A 1051 -9.02 -29.21 5.81
CA ASN A 1051 -9.07 -28.51 4.52
C ASN A 1051 -9.45 -27.04 4.67
N ARG A 1052 -10.40 -26.72 5.56
CA ARG A 1052 -10.75 -25.35 5.95
C ARG A 1052 -9.54 -24.59 6.50
N SER A 1053 -8.78 -25.23 7.39
CA SER A 1053 -7.60 -24.62 8.02
C SER A 1053 -6.48 -24.33 7.00
N VAL A 1054 -6.26 -25.24 6.05
CA VAL A 1054 -5.32 -25.03 4.92
C VAL A 1054 -5.78 -23.89 4.03
N ALA A 1055 -7.08 -23.83 3.69
CA ALA A 1055 -7.63 -22.77 2.86
C ALA A 1055 -7.57 -21.40 3.56
N LEU A 1056 -7.85 -21.33 4.87
CA LEU A 1056 -7.67 -20.12 5.69
C LEU A 1056 -6.20 -19.68 5.76
N GLY A 1057 -5.25 -20.62 5.86
CA GLY A 1057 -3.83 -20.32 5.80
C GLY A 1057 -3.42 -19.66 4.48
N ARG A 1058 -3.95 -20.16 3.35
CA ARG A 1058 -3.74 -19.57 2.02
C ARG A 1058 -4.36 -18.17 1.90
N GLN A 1059 -5.56 -17.96 2.44
CA GLN A 1059 -6.20 -16.64 2.44
C GLN A 1059 -5.34 -15.59 3.14
N LYS A 1060 -4.77 -15.90 4.31
CA LYS A 1060 -3.85 -15.00 5.01
C LYS A 1060 -2.63 -14.65 4.16
N GLY A 1061 -2.02 -15.64 3.50
CA GLY A 1061 -0.90 -15.41 2.59
C GLY A 1061 -1.27 -14.47 1.43
N PHE A 1062 -2.43 -14.66 0.80
CA PHE A 1062 -2.90 -13.75 -0.25
C PHE A 1062 -3.22 -12.35 0.27
N GLU A 1063 -3.83 -12.22 1.45
CA GLU A 1063 -4.13 -10.92 2.08
C GLU A 1063 -2.84 -10.14 2.39
N GLU A 1064 -1.80 -10.79 2.89
CA GLU A 1064 -0.49 -10.18 3.14
C GLU A 1064 0.18 -9.70 1.84
N GLU A 1065 0.13 -10.51 0.77
CA GLU A 1065 0.64 -10.12 -0.56
C GLU A 1065 -0.13 -8.94 -1.15
N ILE A 1066 -1.47 -8.94 -1.05
CA ILE A 1066 -2.33 -7.84 -1.48
C ILE A 1066 -1.99 -6.55 -0.73
N ILE A 1067 -1.79 -6.61 0.59
CA ILE A 1067 -1.38 -5.46 1.39
C ILE A 1067 -0.01 -4.95 0.94
N ARG A 1068 0.95 -5.86 0.67
CA ARG A 1068 2.28 -5.51 0.15
C ARG A 1068 2.19 -4.79 -1.19
N PHE A 1069 1.47 -5.34 -2.17
CA PHE A 1069 1.33 -4.72 -3.50
C PHE A 1069 0.57 -3.39 -3.44
N ARG A 1070 -0.46 -3.26 -2.59
CA ARG A 1070 -1.13 -1.97 -2.34
C ARG A 1070 -0.25 -0.94 -1.66
N LYS A 1071 0.75 -1.36 -0.86
CA LYS A 1071 1.74 -0.46 -0.26
C LYS A 1071 2.75 -0.01 -1.32
N GLU A 1072 3.24 -0.93 -2.14
CA GLU A 1072 4.15 -0.61 -3.24
C GLU A 1072 3.50 0.35 -4.25
N LEU A 1073 2.24 0.12 -4.64
CA LEU A 1073 1.49 1.04 -5.52
C LEU A 1073 1.23 2.43 -4.91
N ARG A 1074 1.29 2.56 -3.58
CA ARG A 1074 1.16 3.86 -2.89
C ARG A 1074 2.46 4.65 -2.83
N GLU A 1075 3.59 4.06 -3.21
CA GLU A 1075 4.83 4.80 -3.34
C GLU A 1075 4.70 5.89 -4.42
N ASP A 1076 5.29 7.06 -4.17
CA ASP A 1076 5.13 8.25 -5.01
C ASP A 1076 5.56 8.02 -6.48
N GLN A 1077 6.52 7.11 -6.68
CA GLN A 1077 7.02 6.71 -8.00
C GLN A 1077 6.01 5.90 -8.83
N TYR A 1078 5.09 5.16 -8.20
CA TYR A 1078 4.14 4.28 -8.89
C TYR A 1078 2.70 4.82 -8.86
N GLY A 1079 2.28 5.46 -7.77
CA GLY A 1079 0.90 5.91 -7.58
C GLY A 1079 0.40 6.90 -8.63
N LYS A 1080 1.30 7.77 -9.11
CA LYS A 1080 1.02 8.74 -10.20
C LYS A 1080 1.85 8.49 -11.45
N ALA A 1081 2.35 7.27 -11.66
CA ALA A 1081 3.27 6.97 -12.76
C ALA A 1081 2.63 7.25 -14.13
N ASP A 1082 1.37 6.89 -14.33
CA ASP A 1082 0.63 7.14 -15.57
C ASP A 1082 0.42 8.63 -15.85
N GLU A 1083 0.04 9.41 -14.82
CA GLU A 1083 -0.15 10.87 -14.92
C GLU A 1083 1.18 11.57 -15.22
N ARG A 1084 2.23 11.30 -14.43
CA ARG A 1084 3.56 11.88 -14.61
C ARG A 1084 4.15 11.56 -15.99
N PHE A 1085 3.98 10.32 -16.46
CA PHE A 1085 4.41 9.94 -17.80
C PHE A 1085 3.63 10.71 -18.88
N ARG A 1086 2.31 10.84 -18.74
CA ARG A 1086 1.45 11.57 -19.68
C ARG A 1086 1.81 13.05 -19.72
N ASP A 1087 1.91 13.70 -18.56
CA ASP A 1087 2.23 15.12 -18.45
C ASP A 1087 3.61 15.43 -19.04
N LYS A 1088 4.62 14.61 -18.70
CA LYS A 1088 5.96 14.77 -19.26
C LYS A 1088 5.98 14.53 -20.78
N MET A 1089 5.18 13.60 -21.28
CA MET A 1089 5.04 13.34 -22.72
C MET A 1089 4.42 14.54 -23.44
N ILE A 1090 3.39 15.15 -22.86
CA ILE A 1090 2.77 16.36 -23.39
C ILE A 1090 3.80 17.49 -23.44
N VAL A 1091 4.52 17.75 -22.35
CA VAL A 1091 5.57 18.79 -22.28
C VAL A 1091 6.66 18.55 -23.32
N MET A 1092 7.14 17.32 -23.46
CA MET A 1092 8.14 16.98 -24.47
C MET A 1092 7.59 17.26 -25.88
N ARG A 1093 6.35 16.82 -26.18
CA ARG A 1093 5.79 16.93 -27.52
C ARG A 1093 5.46 18.36 -27.92
N THR A 1094 4.94 19.16 -26.99
CA THR A 1094 4.70 20.60 -27.22
C THR A 1094 6.02 21.35 -27.42
N THR A 1095 7.06 21.02 -26.65
CA THR A 1095 8.40 21.62 -26.83
C THR A 1095 9.04 21.20 -28.16
N GLU A 1096 8.87 19.95 -28.60
CA GLU A 1096 9.32 19.50 -29.92
C GLU A 1096 8.64 20.27 -31.06
N LEU A 1097 7.33 20.51 -30.97
CA LEU A 1097 6.58 21.28 -31.95
C LEU A 1097 7.06 22.75 -31.99
N ALA A 1098 7.19 23.39 -30.82
CA ALA A 1098 7.72 24.74 -30.73
C ALA A 1098 9.13 24.86 -31.34
N ASN A 1099 9.97 23.85 -31.16
CA ASN A 1099 11.32 23.82 -31.71
C ASN A 1099 11.31 23.66 -33.24
N LYS A 1100 10.36 22.90 -33.81
CA LYS A 1100 10.14 22.83 -35.26
C LYS A 1100 9.69 24.17 -35.82
N ASP A 1101 8.78 24.86 -35.15
CA ASP A 1101 8.32 26.19 -35.57
C ASP A 1101 9.48 27.19 -35.55
N LEU A 1102 10.28 27.23 -34.48
CA LEU A 1102 11.51 28.05 -34.42
C LEU A 1102 12.49 27.73 -35.55
N ASP A 1103 12.59 26.46 -35.96
CA ASP A 1103 13.46 26.04 -37.06
C ASP A 1103 12.95 26.51 -38.42
N ILE A 1104 11.63 26.57 -38.62
CA ILE A 1104 10.99 27.19 -39.79
C ILE A 1104 11.38 28.68 -39.86
N TYR A 1105 11.15 29.43 -38.77
CA TYR A 1105 11.50 30.85 -38.70
C TYR A 1105 13.00 31.13 -38.88
N TYR A 1106 13.88 30.21 -38.46
CA TYR A 1106 15.33 30.34 -38.62
C TYR A 1106 15.82 29.97 -40.04
N LYS A 1107 15.20 28.98 -40.68
CA LYS A 1107 15.61 28.45 -41.99
C LYS A 1107 14.97 29.18 -43.17
N GLU A 1108 13.84 29.85 -42.99
CA GLU A 1108 13.09 30.41 -44.11
C GLU A 1108 13.93 31.41 -44.93
N PRO A 1109 14.24 31.08 -46.20
CA PRO A 1109 15.01 31.95 -47.07
C PRO A 1109 14.26 33.24 -47.35
N LYS A 1110 12.92 33.23 -47.34
CA LYS A 1110 12.10 34.44 -47.54
C LYS A 1110 12.38 35.49 -46.48
N ILE A 1111 12.64 35.13 -45.23
CA ILE A 1111 13.02 36.12 -44.20
C ILE A 1111 14.43 36.65 -44.50
N LYS A 1112 15.41 35.79 -44.82
CA LYS A 1112 16.77 36.25 -45.16
C LYS A 1112 16.84 37.08 -46.45
N THR A 1113 16.10 36.69 -47.47
CA THR A 1113 16.11 37.28 -48.82
C THR A 1113 15.18 38.49 -48.91
N VAL A 1114 13.94 38.44 -48.39
CA VAL A 1114 13.04 39.61 -48.36
C VAL A 1114 13.56 40.69 -47.41
N LEU A 1115 14.39 40.37 -46.40
CA LEU A 1115 14.96 41.39 -45.51
C LEU A 1115 16.27 42.00 -46.05
N TYR A 1116 17.18 41.21 -46.65
CA TYR A 1116 18.35 41.79 -47.33
C TYR A 1116 17.96 42.55 -48.60
N TRP A 1117 17.05 41.98 -49.41
CA TRP A 1117 16.52 42.68 -50.58
C TRP A 1117 15.52 43.76 -50.19
N GLY A 1118 14.65 43.59 -49.20
CA GLY A 1118 13.68 44.63 -48.80
C GLY A 1118 14.35 45.92 -48.33
N CYS A 1119 15.44 45.83 -47.55
CA CYS A 1119 16.25 47.00 -47.20
C CYS A 1119 17.04 47.57 -48.39
N CYS A 1120 17.49 46.76 -49.35
CA CYS A 1120 18.10 47.28 -50.58
C CYS A 1120 17.06 47.92 -51.51
N HIS A 1121 15.88 47.32 -51.68
CA HIS A 1121 14.86 47.71 -52.64
C HIS A 1121 14.08 48.95 -52.18
N TRP A 1122 13.78 49.09 -50.89
CA TRP A 1122 13.09 50.30 -50.39
C TRP A 1122 13.99 51.55 -50.39
N THR A 1123 15.31 51.38 -50.35
CA THR A 1123 16.25 52.52 -50.39
C THR A 1123 16.64 52.89 -51.83
N LEU A 1124 16.66 51.93 -52.76
CA LEU A 1124 16.98 52.17 -54.18
C LEU A 1124 15.80 52.69 -55.01
N PHE A 1125 14.54 52.42 -54.62
CA PHE A 1125 13.38 52.87 -55.41
C PHE A 1125 12.91 54.31 -55.17
N TYR A 1126 13.45 55.01 -54.16
CA TYR A 1126 13.09 56.41 -53.89
C TYR A 1126 14.15 57.46 -54.29
N TYR A 1127 15.27 57.04 -54.89
CA TYR A 1127 16.27 57.95 -55.49
C TYR A 1127 16.68 57.49 -56.90
N PRO A 1128 15.85 57.75 -57.93
CA PRO A 1128 16.24 57.51 -59.31
C PRO A 1128 16.90 58.79 -59.86
N ASN A 1129 18.10 59.13 -59.38
CA ASN A 1129 19.11 59.95 -60.09
C ASN A 1129 20.21 60.39 -59.11
N SER A 1130 21.34 59.66 -59.10
CA SER A 1130 22.70 60.23 -59.03
C SER A 1130 23.70 59.16 -58.59
N MET A 1131 24.10 58.25 -59.50
CA MET A 1131 25.41 57.59 -59.43
C MET A 1131 25.81 57.11 -60.84
N CYS A 1132 26.27 58.06 -61.65
CA CYS A 1132 27.22 57.82 -62.73
C CYS A 1132 28.34 58.86 -62.55
N CYS A 1133 29.39 58.45 -61.84
CA CYS A 1133 30.79 58.84 -62.01
C CYS A 1133 31.62 57.74 -61.33
#